data_AF-A0A9Q1ART9-F1
#
_entry.id   AF-A0A9Q1ART9-F1
#
_cell.length_a   1.000
_cell.length_b   1.000
_cell.length_c   1.000
_cell.angle_alpha   90.00
_cell.angle_beta   90.00
_cell.angle_gamma   90.00
#
_symmetry.space_group_name_H-M   'P 1'
#
loop_
_entity.id
_entity.type
_entity.pdbx_description
1 polymer ?
#
loop_
_entity_poly.entity_id
_entity_poly.type
_entity_poly.pdbx_seq_one_letter_code
_entity_poly.pdbx_strand_id
1 'polypeptide(L)'
;MEARRGLPLFRLLLLALGGLLWPTAGAEGGDPPAVGPPPADELLAAGTEAYARGDWSAVILHMEKALRAREAYRARLAHCRRRCAHLNRTEGAGWPSDRSPPAPTSPGRGRPVDNLRFFGQLLQRAGCLRRCLPDADTRYQLGEETELEFAKRTPYNYLQVAYFKINKLDKAVAAANTFFVANPDHMEMRQNLEYYQMMAGVKDSDFVDLEAKPHMEEFRLGVSYYTEEDSQEAVVHLEKALEEYWAADTQCRALCEGAYDYEGYNYLEYTADLYQAIVDHYTQVLGCKQGCATELASQAGRDKPIEDFLPSHFNYLQFAYYNSGLYEKAIECAKTYLLFFPNDEVMNQNLAYYSAVLGEDLAKPIRPREEVEIYRQRSLLEKELLFFAYDTFGIPFVDPDTWTPAEVIPKRLREKQKVERETAARISEEIGNLMKEIETLVEEKTKESSDLSVLVREGGPLLYDGLTVAMNSKLLNGSQRVVVDGLLSGDECRALQRLTNAAASAGDGYRGKTSPHTPSETFYGVTVYKALKLGQEGKVPLESAYLYYNVTEKVRRLVESYFRLDVPLHFSYSHLVCRTAIEGKVDPSHPVHVDNCILNAEALICIKEPPAYTFRDYSAILYLNGDFEGGAFYFTELDAKTVTAEVQPQCGRAVAFSAGSENPHGVKAVTKGQRCAIALWFTLDPRHSERERVQASDLVQMLFHTEERELPPEQAPVEERGMSVGPTEAPGTNAAAGKDEL
;
A
#
# COMPACT_ATOMS: atom_id res chain seq x y z
N MET A 1 -61.19 -18.42 -45.91
CA MET A 1 -60.72 -18.75 -47.27
C MET A 1 -59.23 -18.49 -47.28
N GLU A 2 -58.42 -19.55 -47.24
CA GLU A 2 -57.71 -20.06 -48.43
C GLU A 2 -56.73 -19.00 -48.97
N ALA A 3 -55.45 -19.26 -49.25
CA ALA A 3 -54.66 -20.48 -49.30
C ALA A 3 -53.19 -20.06 -49.56
N ARG A 4 -52.23 -20.94 -49.19
CA ARG A 4 -51.03 -21.38 -49.97
C ARG A 4 -50.09 -20.29 -50.56
N ARG A 5 -48.76 -20.37 -50.59
CA ARG A 5 -47.73 -21.42 -50.45
C ARG A 5 -46.37 -20.70 -50.61
N GLY A 6 -45.30 -21.20 -49.97
CA GLY A 6 -43.92 -20.85 -50.38
C GLY A 6 -42.83 -21.00 -49.31
N LEU A 7 -42.58 -22.23 -48.82
CA LEU A 7 -41.36 -22.58 -48.06
C LEU A 7 -40.54 -23.56 -48.90
N PRO A 8 -39.28 -23.23 -49.26
CA PRO A 8 -38.20 -24.15 -48.93
C PRO A 8 -36.86 -23.42 -48.68
N LEU A 9 -36.45 -23.25 -47.42
CA LEU A 9 -35.03 -22.99 -47.08
C LEU A 9 -34.66 -23.30 -45.62
N PHE A 10 -35.61 -23.68 -44.78
CA PHE A 10 -35.38 -23.95 -43.35
C PHE A 10 -34.98 -25.40 -43.00
N ARG A 11 -34.69 -26.25 -43.99
CA ARG A 11 -34.29 -27.66 -43.77
C ARG A 11 -32.82 -27.97 -44.08
N LEU A 12 -32.01 -26.96 -44.42
CA LEU A 12 -30.57 -27.15 -44.65
C LEU A 12 -29.66 -26.66 -43.52
N LEU A 13 -30.18 -26.03 -42.46
CA LEU A 13 -29.36 -25.52 -41.35
C LEU A 13 -29.27 -26.44 -40.11
N LEU A 14 -30.03 -27.54 -40.07
CA LEU A 14 -30.07 -28.44 -38.91
C LEU A 14 -29.15 -29.67 -39.03
N LEU A 15 -28.35 -29.78 -40.11
CA LEU A 15 -27.38 -30.86 -40.31
C LEU A 15 -25.92 -30.47 -40.01
N ALA A 16 -25.65 -29.27 -39.49
CA ALA A 16 -24.30 -28.81 -39.14
C ALA A 16 -24.02 -28.73 -37.62
N LEU A 17 -24.97 -29.08 -36.75
CA LEU A 17 -24.83 -28.96 -35.28
C LEU A 17 -25.24 -30.22 -34.50
N GLY A 18 -25.30 -31.38 -35.16
CA GLY A 18 -25.82 -32.63 -34.59
C GLY A 18 -24.79 -33.77 -34.52
N GLY A 19 -23.54 -33.48 -34.17
CA GLY A 19 -22.53 -34.51 -33.99
C GLY A 19 -21.62 -34.16 -32.82
N LEU A 20 -21.92 -34.71 -31.63
CA LEU A 20 -21.00 -35.10 -30.55
C LEU A 20 -21.76 -35.30 -29.23
N LEU A 21 -22.74 -36.21 -29.20
CA LEU A 21 -23.23 -36.81 -27.95
C LEU A 21 -23.67 -38.25 -28.22
N TRP A 22 -22.72 -39.18 -28.17
CA TRP A 22 -22.99 -40.59 -27.88
C TRP A 22 -22.30 -40.94 -26.55
N PRO A 23 -22.99 -41.61 -25.61
CA PRO A 23 -22.36 -42.06 -24.38
C PRO A 23 -21.59 -43.34 -24.69
N THR A 24 -20.28 -43.33 -24.48
CA THR A 24 -19.52 -44.57 -24.35
C THR A 24 -19.35 -44.87 -22.87
N ALA A 25 -19.95 -45.98 -22.45
CA ALA A 25 -19.67 -46.60 -21.17
C ALA A 25 -18.35 -47.38 -21.27
N GLY A 26 -17.52 -47.29 -20.24
CA GLY A 26 -16.43 -48.23 -19.97
C GLY A 26 -15.01 -47.72 -20.26
N ALA A 27 -14.42 -47.04 -19.29
CA ALA A 27 -13.01 -47.15 -18.96
C ALA A 27 -12.81 -46.69 -17.51
N GLU A 28 -12.82 -47.66 -16.59
CA GLU A 28 -12.22 -47.51 -15.27
C GLU A 28 -10.72 -47.19 -15.43
N GLY A 29 -10.18 -46.33 -14.57
CA GLY A 29 -8.74 -46.08 -14.45
C GLY A 29 -8.20 -44.87 -15.22
N GLY A 30 -8.80 -43.69 -15.01
CA GLY A 30 -8.09 -42.43 -15.27
C GLY A 30 -7.31 -42.04 -14.02
N ASP A 31 -5.98 -42.08 -14.08
CA ASP A 31 -5.14 -41.42 -13.08
C ASP A 31 -5.64 -39.97 -12.88
N PRO A 32 -5.67 -39.45 -11.63
CA PRO A 32 -6.01 -38.05 -11.41
C PRO A 32 -5.07 -37.17 -12.25
N PRO A 33 -5.56 -36.06 -12.81
CA PRO A 33 -4.70 -35.15 -13.57
C PRO A 33 -3.49 -34.81 -12.70
N ALA A 34 -2.29 -35.04 -13.23
CA ALA A 34 -1.04 -34.89 -12.51
C ALA A 34 -1.06 -33.62 -11.66
N VAL A 35 -1.12 -33.80 -10.34
CA VAL A 35 -1.15 -32.69 -9.38
C VAL A 35 0.14 -31.91 -9.62
N GLY A 36 0.02 -30.70 -10.17
CA GLY A 36 1.15 -29.78 -10.27
C GLY A 36 1.81 -29.61 -8.90
N PRO A 37 3.08 -29.18 -8.83
CA PRO A 37 3.74 -28.95 -7.55
C PRO A 37 2.86 -28.02 -6.68
N PRO A 38 2.81 -28.22 -5.36
CA PRO A 38 1.96 -27.40 -4.51
C PRO A 38 2.28 -25.90 -4.67
N PRO A 39 1.27 -25.02 -4.52
CA PRO A 39 1.43 -23.58 -4.55
C PRO A 39 2.43 -23.06 -3.49
N ALA A 40 3.07 -21.93 -3.77
CA ALA A 40 4.11 -21.40 -2.89
C ALA A 40 3.56 -20.90 -1.54
N ASP A 41 2.32 -20.40 -1.50
CA ASP A 41 1.59 -20.03 -0.29
C ASP A 41 1.23 -21.26 0.58
N GLU A 42 0.73 -22.33 -0.01
CA GLU A 42 0.46 -23.60 0.69
C GLU A 42 1.75 -24.17 1.29
N LEU A 43 2.85 -24.13 0.54
CA LEU A 43 4.17 -24.57 1.01
C LEU A 43 4.73 -23.67 2.12
N LEU A 44 4.54 -22.36 2.01
CA LEU A 44 4.95 -21.42 3.05
C LEU A 44 4.20 -21.72 4.35
N ALA A 45 2.87 -21.89 4.29
CA ALA A 45 2.04 -22.25 5.45
C ALA A 45 2.45 -23.60 6.07
N ALA A 46 2.68 -24.62 5.24
CA ALA A 46 3.16 -25.91 5.74
C ALA A 46 4.54 -25.80 6.43
N GLY A 47 5.41 -24.93 5.92
CA GLY A 47 6.71 -24.65 6.52
C GLY A 47 6.61 -23.93 7.87
N THR A 48 5.71 -22.95 8.00
CA THR A 48 5.51 -22.23 9.28
C THR A 48 4.88 -23.13 10.33
N GLU A 49 3.94 -24.01 9.95
CA GLU A 49 3.39 -25.02 10.84
C GLU A 49 4.46 -26.03 11.29
N ALA A 50 5.33 -26.48 10.38
CA ALA A 50 6.45 -27.36 10.73
C ALA A 50 7.40 -26.68 11.71
N TYR A 51 7.64 -25.38 11.54
CA TYR A 51 8.47 -24.59 12.45
C TYR A 51 7.87 -24.53 13.85
N ALA A 52 6.56 -24.30 13.96
CA ALA A 52 5.84 -24.30 15.23
C ALA A 52 5.91 -25.65 15.97
N ARG A 53 6.03 -26.77 15.23
CA ARG A 53 6.22 -28.12 15.79
C ARG A 53 7.68 -28.48 16.08
N GLY A 54 8.65 -27.65 15.70
CA GLY A 54 10.08 -27.94 15.81
C GLY A 54 10.57 -29.02 14.84
N ASP A 55 9.83 -29.29 13.75
CA ASP A 55 10.25 -30.25 12.71
C ASP A 55 11.14 -29.56 11.67
N TRP A 56 12.42 -29.42 12.00
CA TRP A 56 13.39 -28.67 11.20
C TRP A 56 13.58 -29.24 9.77
N SER A 57 13.46 -30.57 9.61
CA SER A 57 13.58 -31.20 8.29
C SER A 57 12.40 -30.83 7.39
N ALA A 58 11.18 -30.82 7.94
CA ALA A 58 10.00 -30.39 7.22
C ALA A 58 10.03 -28.88 6.91
N VAL A 59 10.51 -28.03 7.84
CA VAL A 59 10.69 -26.59 7.57
C VAL A 59 11.55 -26.38 6.33
N ILE A 60 12.74 -27.00 6.29
CA ILE A 60 13.66 -26.87 5.16
C ILE A 60 12.99 -27.34 3.88
N LEU A 61 12.36 -28.52 3.90
CA LEU A 61 11.69 -29.08 2.73
C LEU A 61 10.61 -28.16 2.17
N HIS A 62 9.76 -27.61 3.04
CA HIS A 62 8.63 -26.79 2.63
C HIS A 62 9.05 -25.39 2.20
N MET A 63 9.94 -24.73 2.95
CA MET A 63 10.43 -23.38 2.62
C MET A 63 11.23 -23.35 1.31
N GLU A 64 12.14 -24.31 1.09
CA GLU A 64 12.88 -24.40 -0.18
C GLU A 64 11.98 -24.73 -1.37
N LYS A 65 10.91 -25.50 -1.15
CA LYS A 65 9.91 -25.76 -2.19
C LYS A 65 9.07 -24.50 -2.45
N ALA A 66 8.72 -23.74 -1.43
CA ALA A 66 7.96 -22.50 -1.57
C ALA A 66 8.71 -21.47 -2.43
N LEU A 67 9.99 -21.25 -2.13
CA LEU A 67 10.87 -20.35 -2.91
C LEU A 67 10.95 -20.78 -4.38
N ARG A 68 11.26 -22.07 -4.64
CA ARG A 68 11.34 -22.60 -6.01
C ARG A 68 10.00 -22.57 -6.74
N ALA A 69 8.89 -22.82 -6.05
CA ALA A 69 7.55 -22.77 -6.64
C ALA A 69 7.19 -21.34 -7.07
N ARG A 70 7.50 -20.33 -6.25
CA ARG A 70 7.29 -18.92 -6.58
C ARG A 70 8.12 -18.50 -7.79
N GLU A 71 9.40 -18.82 -7.80
CA GLU A 71 10.29 -18.48 -8.91
C GLU A 71 9.85 -19.17 -10.22
N ALA A 72 9.54 -20.48 -10.16
CA ALA A 72 9.06 -21.23 -11.32
C ALA A 72 7.73 -20.68 -11.86
N TYR A 73 6.82 -20.26 -10.98
CA TYR A 73 5.57 -19.61 -11.37
C TYR A 73 5.83 -18.28 -12.06
N ARG A 74 6.62 -17.39 -11.46
CA ARG A 74 6.99 -16.08 -12.05
C ARG A 74 7.69 -16.26 -13.41
N ALA A 75 8.63 -17.19 -13.53
CA ALA A 75 9.32 -17.48 -14.78
C ALA A 75 8.37 -17.98 -15.88
N ARG A 76 7.47 -18.92 -15.54
CA ARG A 76 6.46 -19.44 -16.47
C ARG A 76 5.49 -18.35 -16.93
N LEU A 77 5.02 -17.52 -15.99
CA LEU A 77 4.11 -16.43 -16.26
C LEU A 77 4.74 -15.38 -17.17
N ALA A 78 5.96 -14.93 -16.84
CA ALA A 78 6.72 -13.99 -17.66
C ALA A 78 6.96 -14.55 -19.08
N HIS A 79 7.36 -15.82 -19.19
CA HIS A 79 7.57 -16.47 -20.48
C HIS A 79 6.29 -16.52 -21.33
N CYS A 80 5.15 -16.90 -20.73
CA CYS A 80 3.87 -16.92 -21.44
C CYS A 80 3.46 -15.52 -21.92
N ARG A 81 3.54 -14.51 -21.04
CA ARG A 81 3.15 -13.13 -21.36
C ARG A 81 4.04 -12.51 -22.45
N ARG A 82 5.34 -12.82 -22.46
CA ARG A 82 6.25 -12.44 -23.57
C ARG A 82 5.78 -13.01 -24.91
N ARG A 83 5.35 -14.27 -24.96
CA ARG A 83 4.82 -14.89 -26.19
C ARG A 83 3.54 -14.20 -26.66
N CYS A 84 2.67 -13.76 -25.76
CA CYS A 84 1.48 -12.98 -26.11
C CYS A 84 1.81 -11.64 -26.79
N ALA A 85 2.92 -11.00 -26.41
CA ALA A 85 3.38 -9.78 -27.08
C ALA A 85 3.83 -10.02 -28.54
N HIS A 86 4.32 -11.23 -28.85
CA HIS A 86 4.81 -11.59 -30.19
C HIS A 86 3.71 -11.99 -31.19
N LEU A 87 2.56 -12.51 -30.73
CA LEU A 87 1.44 -12.91 -31.60
C LEU A 87 0.89 -11.74 -32.44
N ASN A 88 0.98 -10.51 -31.93
CA ASN A 88 0.59 -9.30 -32.66
C ASN A 88 1.56 -8.92 -33.80
N ARG A 89 2.77 -9.50 -33.87
CA ARG A 89 3.71 -9.26 -34.98
C ARG A 89 3.50 -10.21 -36.16
N THR A 90 3.03 -11.43 -35.92
CA THR A 90 2.95 -12.48 -36.95
C THR A 90 1.61 -12.52 -37.67
N GLU A 91 0.52 -12.04 -37.06
CA GLU A 91 -0.80 -11.97 -37.68
C GLU A 91 -1.13 -10.53 -38.12
N GLY A 92 -0.46 -10.09 -39.19
CA GLY A 92 -0.96 -9.06 -40.09
C GLY A 92 -1.34 -7.71 -39.47
N ALA A 93 -0.37 -6.96 -38.94
CA ALA A 93 -0.33 -5.49 -39.00
C ALA A 93 1.07 -5.02 -38.57
N GLY A 94 1.97 -4.82 -39.54
CA GLY A 94 3.12 -3.96 -39.26
C GLY A 94 2.58 -2.59 -38.83
N TRP A 95 2.94 -2.15 -37.62
CA TRP A 95 3.20 -0.72 -37.47
C TRP A 95 4.27 -0.39 -38.53
N PRO A 96 4.08 0.59 -39.42
CA PRO A 96 5.11 0.89 -40.41
C PRO A 96 6.35 1.33 -39.65
N SER A 97 7.33 0.45 -39.54
CA SER A 97 8.65 0.72 -38.96
C SER A 97 9.51 1.60 -39.88
N ASP A 98 8.94 2.13 -40.96
CA ASP A 98 9.68 2.90 -41.94
C ASP A 98 8.73 3.86 -42.67
N ARG A 99 8.46 5.00 -42.03
CA ARG A 99 8.13 6.30 -42.63
C ARG A 99 7.82 7.28 -41.49
N SER A 100 8.35 8.49 -41.65
CA SER A 100 8.11 9.70 -40.86
C SER A 100 6.69 9.78 -40.27
N PRO A 101 6.52 10.40 -39.08
CA PRO A 101 5.19 10.58 -38.49
C PRO A 101 4.24 11.16 -39.54
N PRO A 102 3.07 10.54 -39.79
CA PRO A 102 2.12 11.11 -40.72
C PRO A 102 1.78 12.51 -40.19
N ALA A 103 1.91 13.52 -41.06
CA ALA A 103 1.50 14.88 -40.74
C ALA A 103 0.11 14.85 -40.08
N PRO A 104 -0.18 15.71 -39.09
CA PRO A 104 -1.43 15.68 -38.35
C PRO A 104 -2.58 15.87 -39.34
N THR A 105 -3.20 14.78 -39.76
CA THR A 105 -4.46 14.83 -40.48
C THR A 105 -5.49 15.37 -39.52
N SER A 106 -6.23 16.37 -39.97
CA SER A 106 -7.25 17.10 -39.23
C SER A 106 -8.04 16.22 -38.25
N PRO A 107 -8.32 16.69 -37.03
CA PRO A 107 -9.07 15.93 -36.04
C PRO A 107 -10.45 15.58 -36.63
N GLY A 108 -10.74 14.27 -36.75
CA GLY A 108 -12.06 13.79 -37.16
C GLY A 108 -12.13 12.86 -38.39
N ARG A 109 -11.02 12.32 -38.92
CA ARG A 109 -11.06 11.38 -40.07
C ARG A 109 -10.31 10.06 -39.90
N GLY A 110 -10.26 9.50 -38.68
CA GLY A 110 -9.99 8.07 -38.54
C GLY A 110 -11.15 7.28 -39.18
N ARG A 111 -10.87 6.33 -40.08
CA ARG A 111 -11.96 5.46 -40.59
C ARG A 111 -12.45 4.62 -39.40
N PRO A 112 -13.76 4.42 -39.21
CA PRO A 112 -14.29 3.58 -38.12
C PRO A 112 -13.68 2.17 -38.07
N VAL A 113 -13.23 1.67 -39.22
CA VAL A 113 -12.58 0.36 -39.39
C VAL A 113 -11.19 0.29 -38.73
N ASP A 114 -10.44 1.39 -38.67
CA ASP A 114 -9.10 1.41 -38.07
C ASP A 114 -9.19 1.25 -36.53
N ASN A 115 -10.21 1.87 -35.92
CA ASN A 115 -10.51 1.68 -34.50
C ASN A 115 -10.90 0.24 -34.17
N LEU A 116 -11.70 -0.41 -35.03
CA LEU A 116 -12.10 -1.82 -34.83
C LEU A 116 -10.90 -2.78 -34.91
N ARG A 117 -9.94 -2.53 -35.80
CA ARG A 117 -8.71 -3.34 -35.89
C ARG A 117 -7.85 -3.19 -34.64
N PHE A 118 -7.70 -1.97 -34.14
CA PHE A 118 -6.98 -1.69 -32.88
C PHE A 118 -7.61 -2.44 -31.71
N PHE A 119 -8.93 -2.28 -31.48
CA PHE A 119 -9.62 -2.98 -30.40
C PHE A 119 -9.63 -4.50 -30.58
N GLY A 120 -9.69 -4.99 -31.82
CA GLY A 120 -9.57 -6.42 -32.12
C GLY A 120 -8.24 -7.01 -31.66
N GLN A 121 -7.12 -6.36 -31.99
CA GLN A 121 -5.78 -6.78 -31.55
C GLN A 121 -5.61 -6.68 -30.04
N LEU A 122 -6.17 -5.62 -29.44
CA LEU A 122 -6.19 -5.45 -27.99
C LEU A 122 -6.88 -6.62 -27.29
N LEU A 123 -8.10 -6.98 -27.74
CA LEU A 123 -8.89 -8.06 -27.16
C LEU A 123 -8.25 -9.44 -27.41
N GLN A 124 -7.63 -9.64 -28.58
CA GLN A 124 -6.86 -10.87 -28.86
C GLN A 124 -5.68 -11.03 -27.90
N ARG A 125 -4.92 -9.94 -27.68
CA ARG A 125 -3.82 -9.94 -26.71
C ARG A 125 -4.33 -10.20 -25.30
N ALA A 126 -5.39 -9.54 -24.87
CA ALA A 126 -6.02 -9.77 -23.57
C ALA A 126 -6.48 -11.23 -23.41
N GLY A 127 -7.07 -11.82 -24.45
CA GLY A 127 -7.43 -13.23 -24.49
C GLY A 127 -6.23 -14.17 -24.37
N CYS A 128 -5.08 -13.82 -24.96
CA CYS A 128 -3.83 -14.57 -24.77
C CYS A 128 -3.31 -14.46 -23.33
N LEU A 129 -3.24 -13.23 -22.79
CA LEU A 129 -2.76 -12.98 -21.42
C LEU A 129 -3.61 -13.70 -20.38
N ARG A 130 -4.93 -13.77 -20.58
CA ARG A 130 -5.84 -14.52 -19.72
C ARG A 130 -5.50 -16.01 -19.66
N ARG A 131 -5.04 -16.61 -20.77
CA ARG A 131 -4.62 -18.02 -20.83
C ARG A 131 -3.26 -18.29 -20.18
N CYS A 132 -2.50 -17.24 -19.85
CA CYS A 132 -1.27 -17.40 -19.06
C CYS A 132 -1.56 -17.65 -17.58
N LEU A 133 -2.79 -17.38 -17.13
CA LEU A 133 -3.27 -17.70 -15.79
C LEU A 133 -3.96 -19.07 -15.80
N PRO A 134 -3.91 -19.84 -14.69
CA PRO A 134 -4.62 -21.11 -14.58
C PRO A 134 -6.15 -20.92 -14.67
N ASP A 135 -6.86 -21.94 -15.18
CA ASP A 135 -8.31 -21.91 -15.46
C ASP A 135 -9.22 -21.75 -14.22
N ALA A 136 -8.64 -21.85 -13.02
CA ALA A 136 -9.33 -21.57 -11.76
C ALA A 136 -8.65 -20.39 -11.06
N ASP A 137 -9.45 -19.38 -10.69
CA ASP A 137 -9.05 -18.41 -9.67
C ASP A 137 -8.61 -19.20 -8.43
N THR A 138 -7.53 -18.77 -7.76
CA THR A 138 -7.08 -19.16 -6.41
C THR A 138 -6.01 -20.24 -6.19
N ARG A 139 -5.55 -21.06 -7.16
CA ARG A 139 -4.53 -22.08 -6.75
C ARG A 139 -3.08 -21.59 -6.75
N TYR A 140 -2.62 -20.80 -7.71
CA TYR A 140 -1.19 -20.47 -7.84
C TYR A 140 -0.87 -18.97 -7.77
N GLN A 141 -1.90 -18.13 -7.69
CA GLN A 141 -1.72 -16.69 -7.55
C GLN A 141 -1.51 -16.37 -6.07
N LEU A 142 -0.36 -15.78 -5.76
CA LEU A 142 -0.05 -15.36 -4.41
C LEU A 142 -0.88 -14.13 -4.06
N GLY A 143 -1.47 -14.13 -2.86
CA GLY A 143 -2.05 -12.92 -2.28
C GLY A 143 -0.96 -11.89 -1.99
N GLU A 144 -1.35 -10.61 -1.94
CA GLU A 144 -0.42 -9.48 -1.71
C GLU A 144 0.42 -9.67 -0.42
N GLU A 145 -0.20 -10.17 0.65
CA GLU A 145 0.52 -10.46 1.91
C GLU A 145 1.58 -11.54 1.73
N THR A 146 1.25 -12.63 1.03
CA THR A 146 2.23 -13.69 0.78
C THR A 146 3.35 -13.18 -0.13
N GLU A 147 3.02 -12.38 -1.14
CA GLU A 147 4.04 -11.76 -2.00
C GLU A 147 4.94 -10.82 -1.18
N LEU A 148 4.39 -10.10 -0.20
CA LEU A 148 5.15 -9.27 0.74
C LEU A 148 6.06 -10.11 1.63
N GLU A 149 5.61 -11.26 2.15
CA GLU A 149 6.45 -12.18 2.93
C GLU A 149 7.66 -12.66 2.12
N PHE A 150 7.45 -12.96 0.84
CA PHE A 150 8.56 -13.30 -0.05
C PHE A 150 9.43 -12.09 -0.39
N ALA A 151 8.86 -10.89 -0.58
CA ALA A 151 9.62 -9.67 -0.83
C ALA A 151 10.51 -9.27 0.37
N LYS A 152 10.01 -9.49 1.59
CA LYS A 152 10.77 -9.37 2.84
C LYS A 152 11.73 -10.53 3.10
N ARG A 153 11.79 -11.52 2.20
CA ARG A 153 12.64 -12.70 2.31
C ARG A 153 12.37 -13.51 3.60
N THR A 154 11.16 -13.45 4.16
CA THR A 154 10.77 -14.15 5.39
C THR A 154 11.09 -15.65 5.41
N PRO A 155 10.95 -16.43 4.30
CA PRO A 155 11.30 -17.85 4.30
C PRO A 155 12.73 -18.12 4.77
N TYR A 156 13.67 -17.21 4.53
CA TYR A 156 15.06 -17.37 4.97
C TYR A 156 15.24 -17.18 6.47
N ASN A 157 14.39 -16.39 7.13
CA ASN A 157 14.37 -16.29 8.59
C ASN A 157 13.98 -17.62 9.24
N TYR A 158 13.08 -18.40 8.62
CA TYR A 158 12.78 -19.76 9.06
C TYR A 158 13.89 -20.75 8.71
N LEU A 159 14.44 -20.66 7.49
CA LEU A 159 15.50 -21.55 7.04
C LEU A 159 16.77 -21.43 7.88
N GLN A 160 17.18 -20.23 8.28
CA GLN A 160 18.42 -20.06 9.06
C GLN A 160 18.36 -20.83 10.39
N VAL A 161 17.23 -20.75 11.11
CA VAL A 161 17.05 -21.49 12.36
C VAL A 161 17.02 -22.99 12.08
N ALA A 162 16.25 -23.42 11.08
CA ALA A 162 16.12 -24.85 10.78
C ALA A 162 17.47 -25.47 10.38
N TYR A 163 18.27 -24.76 9.58
CA TYR A 163 19.62 -25.18 9.19
C TYR A 163 20.59 -25.23 10.36
N PHE A 164 20.53 -24.22 11.24
CA PHE A 164 21.31 -24.20 12.46
C PHE A 164 21.00 -25.42 13.36
N LYS A 165 19.71 -25.73 13.55
CA LYS A 165 19.25 -26.85 14.40
C LYS A 165 19.69 -28.23 13.89
N ILE A 166 19.99 -28.37 12.60
CA ILE A 166 20.52 -29.61 12.01
C ILE A 166 22.03 -29.54 11.72
N ASN A 167 22.73 -28.56 12.28
CA ASN A 167 24.18 -28.36 12.17
C ASN A 167 24.69 -28.16 10.72
N LYS A 168 23.91 -27.48 9.88
CA LYS A 168 24.34 -26.99 8.55
C LYS A 168 24.63 -25.50 8.60
N LEU A 169 25.78 -25.14 9.18
CA LEU A 169 26.13 -23.76 9.50
C LEU A 169 26.29 -22.89 8.23
N ASP A 170 26.93 -23.41 7.19
CA ASP A 170 27.07 -22.75 5.88
C ASP A 170 25.72 -22.25 5.33
N LYS A 171 24.72 -23.13 5.32
CA LYS A 171 23.37 -22.79 4.85
C LYS A 171 22.60 -21.89 5.81
N ALA A 172 22.82 -22.03 7.11
CA ALA A 172 22.21 -21.17 8.12
C ALA A 172 22.67 -19.72 7.94
N VAL A 173 23.98 -19.52 7.74
CA VAL A 173 24.60 -18.21 7.52
C VAL A 173 24.10 -17.60 6.21
N ALA A 174 24.11 -18.35 5.11
CA ALA A 174 23.59 -17.85 3.84
C ALA A 174 22.12 -17.42 3.93
N ALA A 175 21.26 -18.21 4.60
CA ALA A 175 19.87 -17.84 4.82
C ALA A 175 19.72 -16.60 5.71
N ALA A 176 20.47 -16.53 6.82
CA ALA A 176 20.45 -15.37 7.72
C ALA A 176 20.88 -14.09 6.99
N ASN A 177 21.96 -14.17 6.20
CA ASN A 177 22.48 -13.04 5.42
C ASN A 177 21.48 -12.61 4.34
N THR A 178 20.88 -13.57 3.63
CA THR A 178 19.84 -13.30 2.62
C THR A 178 18.66 -12.54 3.21
N PHE A 179 18.18 -12.92 4.40
CA PHE A 179 17.10 -12.20 5.10
C PHE A 179 17.55 -10.81 5.57
N PHE A 180 18.73 -10.72 6.21
CA PHE A 180 19.25 -9.46 6.76
C PHE A 180 19.48 -8.42 5.68
N VAL A 181 19.97 -8.81 4.50
CA VAL A 181 20.17 -7.90 3.37
C VAL A 181 18.86 -7.22 2.97
N ALA A 182 17.70 -7.88 3.06
CA ALA A 182 16.40 -7.23 2.81
C ALA A 182 15.81 -6.49 4.03
N ASN A 183 16.34 -6.74 5.24
CA ASN A 183 15.82 -6.21 6.50
C ASN A 183 17.00 -5.74 7.40
N PRO A 184 17.74 -4.69 6.99
CA PRO A 184 18.98 -4.28 7.67
C PRO A 184 18.75 -3.79 9.11
N ASP A 185 17.53 -3.33 9.41
CA ASP A 185 17.13 -2.83 10.72
C ASP A 185 16.68 -3.95 11.67
N HIS A 186 16.64 -5.22 11.20
CA HIS A 186 16.24 -6.34 12.03
C HIS A 186 17.33 -6.71 13.06
N MET A 187 17.16 -6.22 14.28
CA MET A 187 18.12 -6.34 15.38
C MET A 187 18.48 -7.79 15.74
N GLU A 188 17.50 -8.70 15.85
CA GLU A 188 17.81 -10.09 16.20
C GLU A 188 18.62 -10.79 15.11
N MET A 189 18.35 -10.49 13.83
CA MET A 189 19.12 -11.10 12.75
C MET A 189 20.56 -10.58 12.73
N ARG A 190 20.77 -9.30 13.03
CA ARG A 190 22.12 -8.73 13.19
C ARG A 190 22.92 -9.49 14.26
N GLN A 191 22.31 -9.72 15.42
CA GLN A 191 22.92 -10.49 16.50
C GLN A 191 23.19 -11.95 16.09
N ASN A 192 22.27 -12.58 15.36
CA ASN A 192 22.47 -13.94 14.85
C ASN A 192 23.67 -14.03 13.89
N LEU A 193 23.84 -13.05 12.99
CA LEU A 193 24.98 -12.99 12.07
C LEU A 193 26.31 -12.77 12.81
N GLU A 194 26.34 -11.86 13.78
CA GLU A 194 27.50 -11.66 14.66
C GLU A 194 27.86 -12.95 15.41
N TYR A 195 26.85 -13.66 15.92
CA TYR A 195 27.03 -14.95 16.58
C TYR A 195 27.61 -16.00 15.62
N TYR A 196 27.06 -16.12 14.41
CA TYR A 196 27.58 -17.05 13.40
C TYR A 196 29.02 -16.75 13.00
N GLN A 197 29.38 -15.47 12.88
CA GLN A 197 30.75 -15.06 12.55
C GLN A 197 31.78 -15.54 13.58
N MET A 198 31.38 -15.69 14.84
CA MET A 198 32.24 -16.20 15.92
C MET A 198 32.31 -17.73 16.00
N MET A 199 31.48 -18.47 15.26
CA MET A 199 31.43 -19.93 15.34
C MET A 199 32.56 -20.62 14.59
N ALA A 200 33.16 -21.63 15.21
CA ALA A 200 34.16 -22.47 14.56
C ALA A 200 33.54 -23.25 13.38
N GLY A 201 34.06 -23.05 12.18
CA GLY A 201 33.61 -23.71 10.96
C GLY A 201 32.82 -22.83 9.99
N VAL A 202 32.45 -21.61 10.41
CA VAL A 202 31.89 -20.58 9.53
C VAL A 202 33.03 -19.81 8.86
N LYS A 203 32.88 -19.51 7.57
CA LYS A 203 33.82 -18.73 6.76
C LYS A 203 33.15 -17.46 6.25
N ASP A 204 33.95 -16.44 5.93
CA ASP A 204 33.44 -15.22 5.29
C ASP A 204 32.72 -15.53 3.96
N SER A 205 33.14 -16.58 3.25
CA SER A 205 32.50 -17.06 2.02
C SER A 205 31.08 -17.61 2.21
N ASP A 206 30.65 -17.87 3.45
CA ASP A 206 29.31 -18.42 3.73
C ASP A 206 28.24 -17.32 3.80
N PHE A 207 28.63 -16.04 3.90
CA PHE A 207 27.75 -14.87 3.95
C PHE A 207 27.29 -14.46 2.54
N VAL A 208 26.50 -15.33 1.92
CA VAL A 208 25.97 -15.14 0.56
C VAL A 208 24.54 -14.63 0.60
N ASP A 209 24.19 -13.69 -0.29
CA ASP A 209 22.80 -13.35 -0.59
C ASP A 209 22.26 -14.31 -1.67
N LEU A 210 21.41 -15.26 -1.27
CA LEU A 210 20.85 -16.28 -2.16
C LEU A 210 19.83 -15.71 -3.15
N GLU A 211 19.38 -14.47 -2.95
CA GLU A 211 18.52 -13.73 -3.89
C GLU A 211 19.22 -12.50 -4.47
N ALA A 212 20.56 -12.53 -4.55
CA ALA A 212 21.32 -11.52 -5.26
C ALA A 212 20.83 -11.45 -6.72
N LYS A 213 20.56 -10.23 -7.19
CA LYS A 213 20.15 -9.99 -8.59
C LYS A 213 21.40 -10.04 -9.47
N PRO A 214 21.47 -10.91 -10.50
CA PRO A 214 22.68 -11.10 -11.31
C PRO A 214 23.23 -9.80 -11.92
N HIS A 215 22.36 -8.97 -12.50
CA HIS A 215 22.78 -7.70 -13.10
C HIS A 215 23.41 -6.73 -12.10
N MET A 216 22.97 -6.79 -10.84
CA MET A 216 23.45 -5.91 -9.79
C MET A 216 24.77 -6.42 -9.19
N GLU A 217 24.95 -7.74 -9.10
CA GLU A 217 26.19 -8.36 -8.66
C GLU A 217 27.33 -8.06 -9.65
N GLU A 218 27.08 -8.31 -10.93
CA GLU A 218 28.01 -8.00 -12.02
C GLU A 218 28.34 -6.50 -12.09
N PHE A 219 27.34 -5.63 -11.91
CA PHE A 219 27.57 -4.20 -11.86
C PHE A 219 28.52 -3.80 -10.72
N ARG A 220 28.33 -4.35 -9.51
CA ARG A 220 29.19 -4.04 -8.37
C ARG A 220 30.62 -4.52 -8.58
N LEU A 221 30.80 -5.73 -9.11
CA LEU A 221 32.12 -6.26 -9.47
C LEU A 221 32.79 -5.37 -10.55
N GLY A 222 32.03 -4.97 -11.56
CA GLY A 222 32.52 -4.05 -12.58
C GLY A 222 32.98 -2.70 -12.03
N VAL A 223 32.22 -2.13 -11.09
CA VAL A 223 32.58 -0.88 -10.39
C VAL A 223 33.77 -1.07 -9.45
N SER A 224 33.90 -2.22 -8.77
CA SER A 224 35.08 -2.49 -7.93
C SER A 224 36.35 -2.59 -8.76
N TYR A 225 36.34 -3.34 -9.86
CA TYR A 225 37.49 -3.43 -10.77
C TYR A 225 37.82 -2.08 -11.42
N TYR A 226 36.80 -1.29 -11.77
CA TYR A 226 37.00 0.08 -12.23
C TYR A 226 37.73 0.94 -11.18
N THR A 227 37.33 0.81 -9.91
CA THR A 227 37.96 1.53 -8.78
C THR A 227 39.39 1.06 -8.50
N GLU A 228 39.66 -0.22 -8.74
CA GLU A 228 41.00 -0.83 -8.64
C GLU A 228 41.87 -0.57 -9.89
N GLU A 229 41.38 0.21 -10.85
CA GLU A 229 42.02 0.53 -12.14
C GLU A 229 42.24 -0.67 -13.07
N ASP A 230 41.64 -1.84 -12.78
CA ASP A 230 41.63 -2.99 -13.68
C ASP A 230 40.55 -2.80 -14.76
N SER A 231 40.96 -2.12 -15.82
CA SER A 231 40.06 -1.73 -16.90
C SER A 231 39.54 -2.91 -17.72
N GLN A 232 40.28 -4.02 -17.80
CA GLN A 232 39.86 -5.19 -18.60
C GLN A 232 38.77 -5.96 -17.87
N GLU A 233 38.96 -6.26 -16.58
CA GLU A 233 37.95 -6.96 -15.78
C GLU A 233 36.72 -6.07 -15.55
N ALA A 234 36.89 -4.76 -15.39
CA ALA A 234 35.77 -3.82 -15.32
C ALA A 234 34.88 -3.89 -16.57
N VAL A 235 35.47 -3.94 -17.77
CA VAL A 235 34.71 -4.10 -19.02
C VAL A 235 33.93 -5.42 -19.03
N VAL A 236 34.57 -6.53 -18.64
CA VAL A 236 33.94 -7.86 -18.65
C VAL A 236 32.68 -7.87 -17.78
N HIS A 237 32.80 -7.41 -16.53
CA HIS A 237 31.71 -7.42 -15.57
C HIS A 237 30.62 -6.37 -15.89
N LEU A 238 30.97 -5.17 -16.35
CA LEU A 238 29.97 -4.15 -16.70
C LEU A 238 29.16 -4.51 -17.96
N GLU A 239 29.79 -5.15 -18.96
CA GLU A 239 29.05 -5.67 -20.11
C GLU A 239 28.13 -6.82 -19.71
N LYS A 240 28.62 -7.72 -18.84
CA LYS A 240 27.81 -8.81 -18.30
C LYS A 240 26.63 -8.28 -17.48
N ALA A 241 26.83 -7.21 -16.72
CA ALA A 241 25.76 -6.53 -16.00
C ALA A 241 24.67 -6.00 -16.94
N LEU A 242 25.04 -5.42 -18.09
CA LEU A 242 24.08 -4.97 -19.11
C LEU A 242 23.31 -6.14 -19.73
N GLU A 243 23.96 -7.25 -20.06
CA GLU A 243 23.28 -8.45 -20.57
C GLU A 243 22.18 -8.93 -19.61
N GLU A 244 22.54 -9.07 -18.33
CA GLU A 244 21.60 -9.50 -17.28
C GLU A 244 20.54 -8.44 -16.99
N TYR A 245 20.87 -7.15 -17.09
CA TYR A 245 19.92 -6.03 -16.94
C TYR A 245 18.79 -6.15 -17.96
N TRP A 246 19.10 -6.41 -19.22
CA TRP A 246 18.08 -6.53 -20.26
C TRP A 246 17.18 -7.76 -20.07
N ALA A 247 17.76 -8.86 -19.57
CA ALA A 247 17.00 -10.05 -19.22
C ALA A 247 16.01 -9.75 -18.07
N ALA A 248 16.49 -9.06 -17.03
CA ALA A 248 15.68 -8.64 -15.89
C ALA A 248 14.59 -7.63 -16.28
N ASP A 249 14.89 -6.61 -17.11
CA ASP A 249 13.93 -5.61 -17.59
C ASP A 249 12.81 -6.30 -18.37
N THR A 250 13.20 -7.19 -19.28
CA THR A 250 12.24 -7.94 -20.10
C THR A 250 11.33 -8.83 -19.24
N GLN A 251 11.86 -9.44 -18.18
CA GLN A 251 11.06 -10.25 -17.26
C GLN A 251 10.12 -9.40 -16.41
N CYS A 252 10.62 -8.32 -15.79
CA CYS A 252 9.82 -7.40 -14.98
C CYS A 252 8.65 -6.84 -15.78
N ARG A 253 8.93 -6.31 -16.98
CA ARG A 253 7.91 -5.71 -17.85
C ARG A 253 6.86 -6.71 -18.33
N ALA A 254 7.24 -7.98 -18.50
CA ALA A 254 6.28 -9.03 -18.83
C ALA A 254 5.35 -9.35 -17.65
N LEU A 255 5.83 -9.23 -16.41
CA LEU A 255 5.04 -9.45 -15.21
C LEU A 255 4.05 -8.31 -14.90
N CYS A 256 4.21 -7.14 -15.53
CA CYS A 256 3.24 -6.04 -15.46
C CYS A 256 1.93 -6.27 -16.23
N GLU A 257 1.87 -7.25 -17.14
CA GLU A 257 0.68 -7.51 -17.99
C GLU A 257 -0.38 -8.36 -17.24
N GLY A 258 -0.83 -7.86 -16.08
CA GLY A 258 -1.80 -8.49 -15.18
C GLY A 258 -3.25 -8.03 -15.38
N ALA A 259 -4.18 -8.53 -14.55
CA ALA A 259 -5.52 -7.95 -14.48
C ALA A 259 -5.45 -6.53 -13.90
N TYR A 260 -6.46 -5.70 -14.19
CA TYR A 260 -6.58 -4.40 -13.53
C TYR A 260 -6.76 -4.61 -12.02
N ASP A 261 -5.98 -3.89 -11.23
CA ASP A 261 -6.09 -3.85 -9.79
C ASP A 261 -6.97 -2.67 -9.40
N TYR A 262 -8.06 -2.96 -8.68
CA TYR A 262 -9.06 -1.97 -8.31
C TYR A 262 -8.67 -1.23 -7.02
N GLU A 263 -7.41 -0.79 -6.91
CA GLU A 263 -6.90 -0.13 -5.70
C GLU A 263 -7.90 0.91 -5.16
N GLY A 264 -8.42 0.68 -3.95
CA GLY A 264 -9.36 1.59 -3.28
C GLY A 264 -10.83 1.54 -3.74
N TYR A 265 -11.19 0.72 -4.72
CA TYR A 265 -12.56 0.50 -5.17
C TYR A 265 -12.97 -0.97 -5.05
N ASN A 266 -14.14 -1.23 -4.47
CA ASN A 266 -14.72 -2.56 -4.54
C ASN A 266 -15.09 -2.84 -6.02
N TYR A 267 -14.81 -4.03 -6.56
CA TYR A 267 -15.16 -4.42 -7.95
C TYR A 267 -16.64 -4.09 -8.31
N LEU A 268 -17.51 -4.11 -7.30
CA LEU A 268 -18.93 -3.82 -7.40
C LEU A 268 -19.27 -2.33 -7.65
N GLU A 269 -18.34 -1.40 -7.42
CA GLU A 269 -18.53 0.05 -7.55
C GLU A 269 -17.85 0.64 -8.79
N TYR A 270 -17.04 -0.15 -9.51
CA TYR A 270 -16.36 0.28 -10.72
C TYR A 270 -17.31 0.24 -11.92
N THR A 271 -17.87 1.40 -12.28
CA THR A 271 -18.63 1.59 -13.53
C THR A 271 -17.81 2.43 -14.50
N ALA A 272 -17.18 1.78 -15.47
CA ALA A 272 -16.42 2.44 -16.54
C ALA A 272 -16.97 2.05 -17.91
N ASP A 273 -16.96 3.00 -18.85
CA ASP A 273 -17.14 2.65 -20.25
C ASP A 273 -15.91 1.92 -20.81
N LEU A 274 -16.01 1.39 -22.04
CA LEU A 274 -14.93 0.64 -22.67
C LEU A 274 -13.62 1.44 -22.76
N TYR A 275 -13.69 2.75 -23.02
CA TYR A 275 -12.50 3.58 -23.16
C TYR A 275 -11.86 3.86 -21.82
N GLN A 276 -12.66 4.18 -20.80
CA GLN A 276 -12.19 4.34 -19.42
C GLN A 276 -11.54 3.06 -18.90
N ALA A 277 -12.16 1.90 -19.10
CA ALA A 277 -11.60 0.61 -18.70
C ALA A 277 -10.25 0.32 -19.38
N ILE A 278 -10.10 0.72 -20.64
CA ILE A 278 -8.83 0.58 -21.38
C ILE A 278 -7.79 1.56 -20.86
N VAL A 279 -8.15 2.81 -20.62
CA VAL A 279 -7.24 3.85 -20.10
C VAL A 279 -6.73 3.47 -18.72
N ASP A 280 -7.62 3.10 -17.80
CA ASP A 280 -7.26 2.71 -16.44
C ASP A 280 -6.31 1.50 -16.47
N HIS A 281 -6.68 0.45 -17.22
CA HIS A 281 -5.86 -0.74 -17.38
C HIS A 281 -4.47 -0.44 -17.95
N TYR A 282 -4.38 0.32 -19.04
CA TYR A 282 -3.08 0.63 -19.64
C TYR A 282 -2.26 1.60 -18.82
N THR A 283 -2.88 2.52 -18.08
CA THR A 283 -2.16 3.42 -17.17
C THR A 283 -1.49 2.61 -16.06
N GLN A 284 -2.17 1.63 -15.47
CA GLN A 284 -1.57 0.70 -14.51
C GLN A 284 -0.42 -0.11 -15.14
N VAL A 285 -0.65 -0.73 -16.30
CA VAL A 285 0.36 -1.57 -16.96
C VAL A 285 1.61 -0.77 -17.34
N LEU A 286 1.43 0.45 -17.87
CA LEU A 286 2.52 1.35 -18.22
C LEU A 286 3.24 1.88 -16.98
N GLY A 287 2.50 2.24 -15.93
CA GLY A 287 3.06 2.65 -14.64
C GLY A 287 3.96 1.58 -14.05
N CYS A 288 3.49 0.32 -13.99
CA CYS A 288 4.29 -0.82 -13.55
C CYS A 288 5.56 -1.01 -14.40
N LYS A 289 5.43 -0.92 -15.74
CA LYS A 289 6.56 -1.08 -16.65
C LYS A 289 7.62 0.00 -16.48
N GLN A 290 7.21 1.23 -16.21
CA GLN A 290 8.14 2.32 -15.89
C GLN A 290 8.77 2.09 -14.51
N GLY A 291 8.00 1.58 -13.54
CA GLY A 291 8.49 1.15 -12.22
C GLY A 291 9.59 0.07 -12.26
N CYS A 292 9.71 -0.71 -13.34
CA CYS A 292 10.81 -1.66 -13.50
C CYS A 292 12.19 -1.00 -13.44
N ALA A 293 12.35 0.25 -13.91
CA ALA A 293 13.61 0.98 -13.78
C ALA A 293 14.02 1.12 -12.30
N THR A 294 13.07 1.49 -11.45
CA THR A 294 13.23 1.56 -9.98
C THR A 294 13.52 0.18 -9.40
N GLU A 295 12.78 -0.86 -9.78
CA GLU A 295 12.96 -2.23 -9.25
C GLU A 295 14.35 -2.78 -9.57
N LEU A 296 14.83 -2.57 -10.80
CA LEU A 296 16.15 -3.04 -11.25
C LEU A 296 17.29 -2.26 -10.58
N ALA A 297 17.10 -0.96 -10.33
CA ALA A 297 18.04 -0.11 -9.61
C ALA A 297 17.99 -0.29 -8.08
N SER A 298 16.95 -0.94 -7.55
CA SER A 298 16.77 -1.19 -6.13
C SER A 298 17.63 -2.33 -5.62
N GLN A 299 18.36 -2.05 -4.55
CA GLN A 299 19.15 -3.01 -3.79
C GLN A 299 18.47 -3.27 -2.44
N ALA A 300 18.39 -4.54 -2.06
CA ALA A 300 17.96 -4.92 -0.73
C ALA A 300 18.88 -4.28 0.33
N GLY A 301 18.27 -3.61 1.32
CA GLY A 301 18.97 -2.96 2.43
C GLY A 301 19.39 -1.51 2.18
N ARG A 302 19.01 -0.94 1.02
CA ARG A 302 19.20 0.48 0.69
C ARG A 302 17.83 1.11 0.41
N ASP A 303 17.50 2.18 1.12
CA ASP A 303 16.19 2.84 1.00
C ASP A 303 15.93 3.48 -0.36
N LYS A 304 16.99 3.92 -1.03
CA LYS A 304 16.91 4.61 -2.32
C LYS A 304 17.56 3.78 -3.44
N PRO A 305 16.87 3.60 -4.58
CA PRO A 305 17.46 3.01 -5.78
C PRO A 305 18.72 3.74 -6.20
N ILE A 306 19.59 3.06 -6.93
CA ILE A 306 20.76 3.70 -7.56
C ILE A 306 20.24 4.67 -8.64
N GLU A 307 20.56 5.95 -8.47
CA GLU A 307 20.20 6.99 -9.42
C GLU A 307 20.87 6.73 -10.78
N ASP A 308 20.10 6.89 -11.86
CA ASP A 308 20.57 6.71 -13.23
C ASP A 308 21.32 5.40 -13.48
N PHE A 309 20.81 4.32 -12.88
CA PHE A 309 21.45 3.01 -12.87
C PHE A 309 21.84 2.53 -14.28
N LEU A 310 20.92 2.53 -15.25
CA LEU A 310 21.25 2.13 -16.63
C LEU A 310 22.26 3.09 -17.29
N PRO A 311 22.07 4.42 -17.32
CA PRO A 311 23.09 5.35 -17.83
C PRO A 311 24.47 5.18 -17.19
N SER A 312 24.54 4.89 -15.88
CA SER A 312 25.80 4.76 -15.15
C SER A 312 26.72 3.66 -15.70
N HIS A 313 26.15 2.57 -16.26
CA HIS A 313 26.94 1.51 -16.91
C HIS A 313 27.78 2.09 -18.04
N PHE A 314 27.19 2.94 -18.88
CA PHE A 314 27.88 3.56 -20.01
C PHE A 314 28.89 4.62 -19.55
N ASN A 315 28.64 5.28 -18.43
CA ASN A 315 29.59 6.21 -17.81
C ASN A 315 30.86 5.50 -17.33
N TYR A 316 30.74 4.30 -16.74
CA TYR A 316 31.91 3.50 -16.36
C TYR A 316 32.58 2.84 -17.59
N LEU A 317 31.78 2.23 -18.47
CA LEU A 317 32.28 1.51 -19.65
C LEU A 317 33.10 2.42 -20.58
N GLN A 318 32.70 3.67 -20.78
CA GLN A 318 33.45 4.57 -21.66
C GLN A 318 34.89 4.78 -21.17
N PHE A 319 35.10 4.92 -19.85
CA PHE A 319 36.45 5.04 -19.29
C PHE A 319 37.20 3.71 -19.34
N ALA A 320 36.54 2.61 -18.97
CA ALA A 320 37.17 1.29 -18.95
C ALA A 320 37.62 0.87 -20.36
N TYR A 321 36.82 1.15 -21.40
CA TYR A 321 37.21 0.93 -22.79
C TYR A 321 38.32 1.85 -23.26
N TYR A 322 38.29 3.12 -22.87
CA TYR A 322 39.36 4.06 -23.20
C TYR A 322 40.71 3.60 -22.62
N ASN A 323 40.74 3.25 -21.33
CA ASN A 323 41.95 2.78 -20.64
C ASN A 323 42.45 1.43 -21.20
N SER A 324 41.55 0.63 -21.79
CA SER A 324 41.88 -0.61 -22.49
C SER A 324 42.31 -0.41 -23.95
N GLY A 325 42.39 0.84 -24.44
CA GLY A 325 42.78 1.17 -25.82
C GLY A 325 41.69 0.90 -26.88
N LEU A 326 40.46 0.62 -26.46
CA LEU A 326 39.32 0.32 -27.32
C LEU A 326 38.49 1.57 -27.60
N TYR A 327 39.08 2.55 -28.30
CA TYR A 327 38.49 3.87 -28.49
C TYR A 327 37.14 3.87 -29.24
N GLU A 328 36.93 2.96 -30.18
CA GLU A 328 35.64 2.84 -30.90
C GLU A 328 34.49 2.56 -29.92
N LYS A 329 34.72 1.63 -28.98
CA LYS A 329 33.74 1.27 -27.94
C LYS A 329 33.58 2.36 -26.88
N ALA A 330 34.66 3.07 -26.54
CA ALA A 330 34.58 4.22 -25.66
C ALA A 330 33.69 5.33 -26.25
N ILE A 331 33.84 5.62 -27.54
CA ILE A 331 33.00 6.58 -28.28
C ILE A 331 31.55 6.10 -28.35
N GLU A 332 31.29 4.83 -28.64
CA GLU A 332 29.95 4.24 -28.63
C GLU A 332 29.27 4.41 -27.26
N CYS A 333 29.98 4.09 -26.16
CA CYS A 333 29.45 4.23 -24.79
C CYS A 333 29.20 5.69 -24.42
N ALA A 334 30.12 6.61 -24.76
CA ALA A 334 29.94 8.04 -24.53
C ALA A 334 28.71 8.60 -25.29
N LYS A 335 28.56 8.24 -26.57
CA LYS A 335 27.37 8.59 -27.36
C LYS A 335 26.10 7.99 -26.79
N THR A 336 26.17 6.76 -26.25
CA THR A 336 25.03 6.06 -25.63
C THR A 336 24.59 6.76 -24.34
N TYR A 337 25.52 7.17 -23.50
CA TYR A 337 25.22 7.96 -22.30
C TYR A 337 24.57 9.31 -22.66
N LEU A 338 25.09 10.00 -23.68
CA LEU A 338 24.58 11.29 -24.14
C LEU A 338 23.16 11.22 -24.75
N LEU A 339 22.62 10.03 -25.03
CA LEU A 339 21.19 9.89 -25.32
C LEU A 339 20.32 10.33 -24.13
N PHE A 340 20.75 10.01 -22.91
CA PHE A 340 20.05 10.36 -21.68
C PHE A 340 20.36 11.80 -21.26
N PHE A 341 21.65 12.17 -21.25
CA PHE A 341 22.12 13.48 -20.80
C PHE A 341 22.85 14.23 -21.93
N PRO A 342 22.14 14.78 -22.93
CA PRO A 342 22.77 15.38 -24.11
C PRO A 342 23.63 16.61 -23.78
N ASN A 343 23.34 17.29 -22.67
CA ASN A 343 24.02 18.51 -22.23
C ASN A 343 25.09 18.25 -21.16
N ASP A 344 25.47 17.00 -20.90
CA ASP A 344 26.52 16.67 -19.94
C ASP A 344 27.88 17.17 -20.48
N GLU A 345 28.43 18.20 -19.84
CA GLU A 345 29.65 18.86 -20.31
C GLU A 345 30.87 17.93 -20.25
N VAL A 346 30.97 17.10 -19.19
CA VAL A 346 32.09 16.19 -18.98
C VAL A 346 32.09 15.09 -20.02
N MET A 347 30.93 14.47 -20.27
CA MET A 347 30.82 13.42 -21.28
C MET A 347 31.03 13.95 -22.70
N ASN A 348 30.57 15.16 -23.00
CA ASN A 348 30.83 15.80 -24.30
C ASN A 348 32.34 16.06 -24.51
N GLN A 349 33.06 16.48 -23.46
CA GLN A 349 34.52 16.64 -23.50
C GLN A 349 35.22 15.30 -23.70
N ASN A 350 34.79 14.25 -22.98
CA ASN A 350 35.33 12.89 -23.15
C ASN A 350 35.12 12.38 -24.57
N LEU A 351 33.91 12.54 -25.13
CA LEU A 351 33.60 12.16 -26.51
C LEU A 351 34.50 12.88 -27.53
N ALA A 352 34.68 14.20 -27.37
CA ALA A 352 35.56 14.97 -28.25
C ALA A 352 37.01 14.49 -28.15
N TYR A 353 37.48 14.20 -26.94
CA TYR A 353 38.82 13.69 -26.70
C TYR A 353 39.02 12.30 -27.33
N TYR A 354 38.11 11.35 -27.13
CA TYR A 354 38.20 10.01 -27.73
C TYR A 354 38.12 10.06 -29.26
N SER A 355 37.27 10.93 -29.80
CA SER A 355 37.14 11.13 -31.25
C SER A 355 38.43 11.67 -31.87
N ALA A 356 39.12 12.59 -31.18
CA ALA A 356 40.41 13.10 -31.61
C ALA A 356 41.52 12.04 -31.56
N VAL A 357 41.52 11.18 -30.53
CA VAL A 357 42.51 10.09 -30.37
C VAL A 357 42.33 9.01 -31.45
N LEU A 358 41.08 8.62 -31.76
CA LEU A 358 40.79 7.64 -32.81
C LEU A 358 40.97 8.23 -34.22
N GLY A 359 40.64 9.51 -34.39
CA GLY A 359 40.53 10.22 -35.65
C GLY A 359 39.07 10.47 -36.05
N GLU A 360 38.76 11.71 -36.38
CA GLU A 360 37.39 12.19 -36.65
C GLU A 360 36.65 11.39 -37.74
N ASP A 361 37.34 11.01 -38.81
CA ASP A 361 36.74 10.25 -39.91
C ASP A 361 36.30 8.84 -39.50
N LEU A 362 37.03 8.23 -38.55
CA LEU A 362 36.70 6.91 -37.99
C LEU A 362 35.66 7.02 -36.87
N ALA A 363 35.69 8.11 -36.09
CA ALA A 363 34.75 8.35 -34.99
C ALA A 363 33.33 8.72 -35.46
N LYS A 364 33.22 9.44 -36.57
CA LYS A 364 31.94 9.92 -37.13
C LYS A 364 30.89 8.83 -37.41
N PRO A 365 31.21 7.68 -38.03
CA PRO A 365 30.21 6.63 -38.31
C PRO A 365 29.74 5.87 -37.06
N ILE A 366 30.47 5.94 -35.94
CA ILE A 366 30.12 5.24 -34.70
C ILE A 366 28.80 5.80 -34.16
N ARG A 367 27.83 4.93 -33.91
CA ARG A 367 26.52 5.29 -33.36
C ARG A 367 26.44 4.87 -31.89
N PRO A 368 25.52 5.45 -31.10
CA PRO A 368 25.18 4.84 -29.82
C PRO A 368 24.55 3.45 -30.01
N ARG A 369 24.48 2.68 -28.93
CA ARG A 369 23.92 1.33 -28.94
C ARG A 369 22.43 1.34 -29.32
N GLU A 370 22.07 0.52 -30.31
CA GLU A 370 20.72 0.47 -30.89
C GLU A 370 19.67 0.08 -29.84
N GLU A 371 19.97 -0.89 -28.98
CA GLU A 371 19.06 -1.35 -27.93
C GLU A 371 18.70 -0.25 -26.93
N VAL A 372 19.63 0.67 -26.66
CA VAL A 372 19.42 1.82 -25.77
C VAL A 372 18.59 2.91 -26.45
N GLU A 373 18.83 3.15 -27.74
CA GLU A 373 17.98 4.05 -28.53
C GLU A 373 16.52 3.57 -28.53
N ILE A 374 16.30 2.27 -28.75
CA ILE A 374 14.97 1.65 -28.71
C ILE A 374 14.36 1.75 -27.31
N TYR A 375 15.13 1.45 -26.26
CA TYR A 375 14.68 1.58 -24.86
C TYR A 375 14.22 3.01 -24.56
N ARG A 376 15.04 4.01 -24.90
CA ARG A 376 14.76 5.42 -24.64
C ARG A 376 13.52 5.88 -25.39
N GLN A 377 13.41 5.58 -26.68
CA GLN A 377 12.23 5.95 -27.48
C GLN A 377 10.94 5.36 -26.92
N ARG A 378 10.97 4.06 -26.55
CA ARG A 378 9.85 3.39 -25.89
C ARG A 378 9.51 4.09 -24.57
N SER A 379 10.50 4.33 -23.72
CA SER A 379 10.29 4.90 -22.39
C SER A 379 9.68 6.30 -22.47
N LEU A 380 10.18 7.16 -23.36
CA LEU A 380 9.62 8.50 -23.56
C LEU A 380 8.16 8.47 -24.04
N LEU A 381 7.81 7.57 -24.96
CA LEU A 381 6.42 7.42 -25.42
C LEU A 381 5.49 6.95 -24.30
N GLU A 382 5.95 6.00 -23.49
CA GLU A 382 5.17 5.49 -22.35
C GLU A 382 4.96 6.59 -21.29
N LYS A 383 5.98 7.40 -21.01
CA LYS A 383 5.88 8.55 -20.10
C LYS A 383 4.96 9.64 -20.64
N GLU A 384 5.00 9.92 -21.95
CA GLU A 384 4.07 10.88 -22.57
C GLU A 384 2.61 10.47 -22.33
N LEU A 385 2.30 9.18 -22.48
CA LEU A 385 0.97 8.64 -22.21
C LEU A 385 0.59 8.72 -20.72
N LEU A 386 1.53 8.42 -19.82
CA LEU A 386 1.30 8.47 -18.37
C LEU A 386 1.10 9.91 -17.86
N PHE A 387 1.92 10.86 -18.32
CA PHE A 387 1.73 12.27 -18.01
C PHE A 387 0.46 12.84 -18.62
N PHE A 388 0.08 12.39 -19.82
CA PHE A 388 -1.22 12.73 -20.40
C PHE A 388 -2.37 12.21 -19.53
N ALA A 389 -2.27 10.98 -19.03
CA ALA A 389 -3.26 10.42 -18.12
C ALA A 389 -3.33 11.20 -16.79
N TYR A 390 -2.19 11.64 -16.27
CA TYR A 390 -2.14 12.49 -15.09
C TYR A 390 -2.79 13.85 -15.31
N ASP A 391 -2.47 14.54 -16.41
CA ASP A 391 -3.02 15.87 -16.72
C ASP A 391 -4.53 15.82 -16.99
N THR A 392 -4.99 14.77 -17.69
CA THR A 392 -6.37 14.66 -18.19
C THR A 392 -7.32 13.98 -17.22
N PHE A 393 -6.87 12.89 -16.59
CA PHE A 393 -7.70 12.02 -15.75
C PHE A 393 -7.31 12.07 -14.27
N GLY A 394 -6.24 12.79 -13.92
CA GLY A 394 -5.80 12.92 -12.52
C GLY A 394 -5.13 11.67 -11.95
N ILE A 395 -4.79 10.68 -12.78
CA ILE A 395 -4.10 9.46 -12.34
C ILE A 395 -2.62 9.78 -12.11
N PRO A 396 -2.12 9.78 -10.86
CA PRO A 396 -0.78 10.24 -10.57
C PRO A 396 0.28 9.32 -11.19
N PHE A 397 1.34 9.92 -11.70
CA PHE A 397 2.53 9.22 -12.19
C PHE A 397 3.78 9.88 -11.60
N VAL A 398 4.65 9.05 -11.01
CA VAL A 398 5.96 9.46 -10.52
C VAL A 398 6.99 8.93 -11.49
N ASP A 399 7.71 9.85 -12.15
CA ASP A 399 8.77 9.48 -13.09
C ASP A 399 9.97 8.92 -12.33
N PRO A 400 10.41 7.68 -12.64
CA PRO A 400 11.57 7.08 -11.99
C PRO A 400 12.91 7.64 -12.49
N ASP A 401 12.94 8.31 -13.64
CA ASP A 401 14.19 8.75 -14.27
C ASP A 401 14.38 10.27 -14.23
N THR A 402 15.62 10.71 -14.03
CA THR A 402 15.98 12.13 -14.02
C THR A 402 16.21 12.70 -15.43
N TRP A 403 16.48 11.83 -16.41
CA TRP A 403 16.82 12.21 -17.79
C TRP A 403 15.62 12.49 -18.69
N THR A 404 14.39 12.40 -18.20
CA THR A 404 13.19 12.71 -18.98
C THR A 404 13.20 14.17 -19.44
N PRO A 405 13.16 14.46 -20.75
CA PRO A 405 13.11 15.84 -21.25
C PRO A 405 11.85 16.56 -20.76
N ALA A 406 12.01 17.83 -20.35
CA ALA A 406 10.92 18.63 -19.80
C ALA A 406 9.76 18.83 -20.78
N GLU A 407 10.00 18.68 -22.09
CA GLU A 407 9.00 18.79 -23.15
C GLU A 407 7.98 17.65 -23.13
N VAL A 408 8.36 16.48 -22.61
CA VAL A 408 7.47 15.31 -22.48
C VAL A 408 6.40 15.56 -21.41
N ILE A 409 6.70 16.42 -20.42
CA ILE A 409 5.78 16.76 -19.35
C ILE A 409 4.85 17.91 -19.80
N PRO A 410 3.52 17.73 -19.79
CA PRO A 410 2.55 18.78 -20.10
C PRO A 410 2.83 20.06 -19.32
N LYS A 411 2.72 21.22 -19.98
CA LYS A 411 3.02 22.52 -19.37
C LYS A 411 2.22 22.76 -18.08
N ARG A 412 0.95 22.38 -18.08
CA ARG A 412 0.06 22.49 -16.91
C ARG A 412 0.59 21.70 -15.71
N LEU A 413 1.02 20.46 -15.93
CA LEU A 413 1.64 19.65 -14.88
C LEU A 413 2.96 20.22 -14.40
N ARG A 414 3.82 20.73 -15.30
CA ARG A 414 5.08 21.39 -14.90
C ARG A 414 4.84 22.62 -14.02
N GLU A 415 3.87 23.45 -14.38
CA GLU A 415 3.48 24.62 -13.59
C GLU A 415 2.89 24.19 -12.24
N LYS A 416 2.03 23.18 -12.22
CA LYS A 416 1.46 22.60 -10.99
C LYS A 416 2.56 22.06 -10.07
N GLN A 417 3.45 21.21 -10.58
CA GLN A 417 4.57 20.64 -9.82
C GLN A 417 5.53 21.72 -9.31
N LYS A 418 5.75 22.79 -10.09
CA LYS A 418 6.57 23.93 -9.66
C LYS A 418 5.93 24.63 -8.46
N VAL A 419 4.63 24.93 -8.52
CA VAL A 419 3.88 25.56 -7.40
C VAL A 419 3.88 24.65 -6.18
N GLU A 420 3.66 23.35 -6.36
CA GLU A 420 3.70 22.36 -5.26
C GLU A 420 5.09 22.29 -4.62
N ARG A 421 6.17 22.32 -5.41
CA ARG A 421 7.55 22.32 -4.91
C ARG A 421 7.90 23.61 -4.17
N GLU A 422 7.49 24.76 -4.68
CA GLU A 422 7.68 26.06 -4.01
C GLU A 422 6.89 26.11 -2.69
N THR A 423 5.66 25.57 -2.69
CA THR A 423 4.84 25.45 -1.48
C THR A 423 5.47 24.51 -0.47
N ALA A 424 5.96 23.34 -0.89
CA ALA A 424 6.65 22.38 -0.02
C ALA A 424 7.97 22.95 0.54
N ALA A 425 8.72 23.72 -0.26
CA ALA A 425 9.92 24.41 0.20
C ALA A 425 9.60 25.46 1.26
N ARG A 426 8.54 26.27 1.04
CA ARG A 426 8.07 27.24 2.04
C ARG A 426 7.63 26.56 3.33
N ILE A 427 6.86 25.48 3.23
CA ILE A 427 6.43 24.68 4.40
C ILE A 427 7.66 24.11 5.13
N SER A 428 8.65 23.60 4.40
CA SER A 428 9.88 23.05 5.00
C SER A 428 10.71 24.13 5.70
N GLU A 429 10.77 25.33 5.14
CA GLU A 429 11.42 26.49 5.75
C GLU A 429 10.66 26.96 7.00
N GLU A 430 9.33 27.05 6.95
CA GLU A 430 8.47 27.35 8.10
C GLU A 430 8.65 26.31 9.21
N ILE A 431 8.68 25.01 8.88
CA ILE A 431 8.98 23.93 9.83
C ILE A 431 10.40 24.09 10.39
N GLY A 432 11.40 24.37 9.57
CA GLY A 432 12.77 24.57 10.03
C GLY A 432 12.92 25.77 10.96
N ASN A 433 12.22 26.87 10.69
CA ASN A 433 12.17 28.04 11.55
C ASN A 433 11.42 27.75 12.85
N LEU A 434 10.29 27.06 12.77
CA LEU A 434 9.54 26.62 13.94
C LEU A 434 10.37 25.64 14.80
N MET A 435 11.12 24.72 14.18
CA MET A 435 12.01 23.81 14.90
C MET A 435 13.11 24.57 15.63
N LYS A 436 13.71 25.59 15.02
CA LYS A 436 14.70 26.47 15.70
C LYS A 436 14.06 27.27 16.83
N GLU A 437 12.84 27.79 16.62
CA GLU A 437 12.10 28.50 17.66
C GLU A 437 11.78 27.56 18.84
N ILE A 438 11.34 26.33 18.57
CA ILE A 438 11.14 25.27 19.56
C ILE A 438 12.46 24.95 20.26
N GLU A 439 13.58 24.84 19.54
CA GLU A 439 14.89 24.56 20.12
C GLU A 439 15.34 25.69 21.06
N THR A 440 15.14 26.96 20.67
CA THR A 440 15.40 28.12 21.55
C THR A 440 14.46 28.17 22.75
N LEU A 441 13.17 27.86 22.57
CA LEU A 441 12.21 27.78 23.66
C LEU A 441 12.52 26.60 24.57
N VAL A 442 13.01 25.47 24.07
CA VAL A 442 13.43 24.30 24.85
C VAL A 442 14.72 24.61 25.60
N GLU A 443 15.67 25.35 25.03
CA GLU A 443 16.88 25.84 25.72
C GLU A 443 16.57 26.87 26.82
N GLU A 444 15.60 27.77 26.58
CA GLU A 444 15.10 28.70 27.60
C GLU A 444 14.32 27.98 28.70
N LYS A 445 13.47 27.02 28.33
CA LYS A 445 12.67 26.24 29.28
C LYS A 445 13.50 25.20 30.03
N THR A 446 14.58 24.66 29.47
CA THR A 446 15.49 23.73 30.20
C THR A 446 16.35 24.46 31.25
N LYS A 447 16.55 25.78 31.12
CA LYS A 447 17.08 26.63 32.19
C LYS A 447 16.06 26.94 33.30
N GLU A 448 14.76 26.93 32.98
CA GLU A 448 13.67 27.10 33.96
C GLU A 448 13.07 25.78 34.50
N SER A 449 13.31 24.63 33.85
CA SER A 449 12.61 23.36 34.11
C SER A 449 13.41 22.34 34.93
N SER A 450 14.31 22.80 35.79
CA SER A 450 14.78 21.93 36.88
C SER A 450 13.77 21.79 38.03
N ASP A 451 12.51 22.23 37.84
CA ASP A 451 11.49 22.19 38.90
C ASP A 451 10.02 21.98 38.44
N LEU A 452 9.75 21.35 37.29
CA LEU A 452 8.35 21.08 36.89
C LEU A 452 8.13 19.71 36.23
N SER A 453 8.15 18.66 37.06
CA SER A 453 7.52 17.38 36.72
C SER A 453 5.99 17.56 36.64
N VAL A 454 5.51 17.77 35.41
CA VAL A 454 4.24 17.31 34.81
C VAL A 454 3.05 17.11 35.76
N LEU A 455 2.17 18.13 35.83
CA LEU A 455 0.80 17.97 36.30
C LEU A 455 -0.06 17.33 35.19
N VAL A 456 -0.20 16.01 35.20
CA VAL A 456 -1.21 15.31 34.38
C VAL A 456 -2.60 15.79 34.80
N ARG A 457 -3.35 16.41 33.88
CA ARG A 457 -4.71 16.93 34.14
C ARG A 457 -5.74 15.87 33.75
N GLU A 458 -6.36 15.22 34.74
CA GLU A 458 -7.45 14.27 34.55
C GLU A 458 -8.65 14.60 35.46
N GLY A 459 -9.83 14.02 35.20
CA GLY A 459 -11.03 14.23 36.00
C GLY A 459 -11.80 15.49 35.63
N GLY A 460 -11.94 15.81 34.34
CA GLY A 460 -12.90 16.79 33.86
C GLY A 460 -14.37 16.30 33.94
N PRO A 461 -15.34 17.19 33.65
CA PRO A 461 -16.75 16.90 33.82
C PRO A 461 -17.26 15.85 32.83
N LEU A 462 -18.27 15.07 33.23
CA LEU A 462 -19.01 14.20 32.31
C LEU A 462 -20.09 15.03 31.60
N LEU A 463 -20.07 15.04 30.26
CA LEU A 463 -20.89 15.96 29.46
C LEU A 463 -22.36 15.53 29.28
N TYR A 464 -22.71 14.31 29.69
CA TYR A 464 -24.03 13.73 29.46
C TYR A 464 -24.62 13.16 30.75
N ASP A 465 -25.92 13.32 30.90
CA ASP A 465 -26.67 12.80 32.04
C ASP A 465 -26.66 11.26 32.08
N GLY A 466 -26.57 10.70 33.29
CA GLY A 466 -26.54 9.25 33.51
C GLY A 466 -25.17 8.59 33.38
N LEU A 467 -24.12 9.34 32.99
CA LEU A 467 -22.75 8.84 33.01
C LEU A 467 -22.18 8.79 34.43
N THR A 468 -21.42 7.73 34.74
CA THR A 468 -20.72 7.61 36.02
C THR A 468 -19.29 7.12 35.82
N VAL A 469 -18.31 7.73 36.50
CA VAL A 469 -16.94 7.20 36.53
C VAL A 469 -16.93 5.98 37.44
N ALA A 470 -16.82 4.79 36.85
CA ALA A 470 -16.74 3.53 37.58
C ALA A 470 -15.34 3.32 38.16
N MET A 471 -14.29 3.66 37.40
CA MET A 471 -12.89 3.57 37.83
C MET A 471 -12.10 4.75 37.24
N ASN A 472 -11.32 5.43 38.09
CA ASN A 472 -10.37 6.46 37.66
C ASN A 472 -8.94 5.90 37.62
N SER A 473 -7.96 6.69 37.17
CA SER A 473 -6.55 6.26 37.05
C SER A 473 -5.98 5.70 38.35
N LYS A 474 -6.37 6.24 39.51
CA LYS A 474 -5.99 5.72 40.83
C LYS A 474 -6.49 4.29 41.07
N LEU A 475 -7.75 4.01 40.72
CA LEU A 475 -8.32 2.66 40.84
C LEU A 475 -7.81 1.70 39.77
N LEU A 476 -7.34 2.22 38.63
CA LEU A 476 -6.76 1.45 37.51
C LEU A 476 -5.24 1.29 37.62
N ASN A 477 -4.64 1.70 38.74
CA ASN A 477 -3.21 1.64 39.03
C ASN A 477 -2.35 2.11 37.84
N GLY A 478 -2.61 3.33 37.37
CA GLY A 478 -1.89 3.95 36.25
C GLY A 478 -2.18 5.44 36.15
N SER A 479 -1.91 6.04 34.99
CA SER A 479 -2.17 7.45 34.70
C SER A 479 -2.94 7.60 33.39
N GLN A 480 -3.78 8.62 33.28
CA GLN A 480 -4.57 8.89 32.07
C GLN A 480 -5.41 7.68 31.63
N ARG A 481 -6.13 7.05 32.57
CA ARG A 481 -7.06 5.94 32.30
C ARG A 481 -8.40 6.18 32.99
N VAL A 482 -9.50 5.85 32.34
CA VAL A 482 -10.83 5.96 32.94
C VAL A 482 -11.77 4.85 32.45
N VAL A 483 -12.62 4.37 33.35
CA VAL A 483 -13.79 3.56 33.03
C VAL A 483 -15.04 4.36 33.34
N VAL A 484 -15.90 4.53 32.35
CA VAL A 484 -17.17 5.27 32.46
C VAL A 484 -18.32 4.35 32.08
N ASP A 485 -19.34 4.28 32.93
CA ASP A 485 -20.57 3.53 32.70
C ASP A 485 -21.70 4.47 32.25
N GLY A 486 -22.65 3.94 31.48
CA GLY A 486 -23.88 4.64 31.09
C GLY A 486 -23.83 5.35 29.73
N LEU A 487 -22.85 5.05 28.87
CA LEU A 487 -22.78 5.68 27.52
C LEU A 487 -23.92 5.25 26.60
N LEU A 488 -24.41 4.02 26.77
CA LEU A 488 -25.49 3.42 25.99
C LEU A 488 -26.54 2.80 26.91
N SER A 489 -27.79 2.89 26.48
CA SER A 489 -28.90 2.11 27.02
C SER A 489 -28.86 0.67 26.52
N GLY A 490 -29.58 -0.22 27.21
CA GLY A 490 -29.69 -1.62 26.80
C GLY A 490 -30.30 -1.81 25.40
N ASP A 491 -31.22 -0.92 24.98
CA ASP A 491 -31.81 -0.96 23.64
C ASP A 491 -30.81 -0.52 22.57
N GLU A 492 -30.02 0.53 22.82
CA GLU A 492 -28.98 0.98 21.89
C GLU A 492 -27.87 -0.07 21.72
N CYS A 493 -27.43 -0.71 22.81
CA CYS A 493 -26.50 -1.84 22.74
C CYS A 493 -27.04 -2.96 21.84
N ARG A 494 -28.30 -3.37 22.02
CA ARG A 494 -28.93 -4.40 21.18
C ARG A 494 -29.05 -3.97 19.71
N ALA A 495 -29.37 -2.70 19.46
CA ALA A 495 -29.44 -2.16 18.10
C ALA A 495 -28.08 -2.22 17.41
N LEU A 496 -27.02 -1.80 18.09
CA LEU A 496 -25.65 -1.83 17.55
C LEU A 496 -25.13 -3.26 17.37
N GLN A 497 -25.44 -4.20 18.27
CA GLN A 497 -25.11 -5.61 18.07
C GLN A 497 -25.81 -6.22 16.84
N ARG A 498 -27.10 -5.91 16.64
CA ARG A 498 -27.85 -6.37 15.46
C ARG A 498 -27.29 -5.77 14.17
N LEU A 499 -26.91 -4.49 14.21
CA LEU A 499 -26.25 -3.82 13.10
C LEU A 499 -25.00 -4.60 12.68
N THR A 500 -24.15 -5.00 13.62
CA THR A 500 -22.95 -5.81 13.32
C THR A 500 -23.30 -7.15 12.73
N ASN A 501 -24.25 -7.88 13.32
CA ASN A 501 -24.61 -9.21 12.82
C ASN A 501 -25.24 -9.17 11.41
N ALA A 502 -25.84 -8.04 11.01
CA ALA A 502 -26.42 -7.86 9.67
C ALA A 502 -25.45 -7.23 8.65
N ALA A 503 -24.54 -6.36 9.10
CA ALA A 503 -23.65 -5.57 8.23
C ALA A 503 -22.20 -6.09 8.16
N ALA A 504 -21.78 -6.90 9.13
CA ALA A 504 -20.40 -7.34 9.21
C ALA A 504 -20.09 -8.41 8.17
N SER A 505 -18.96 -8.23 7.50
CA SER A 505 -18.37 -9.26 6.66
C SER A 505 -17.56 -10.20 7.55
N ALA A 506 -17.53 -11.50 7.23
CA ALA A 506 -16.65 -12.42 7.94
C ALA A 506 -15.19 -11.96 7.80
N GLY A 507 -14.52 -11.83 8.93
CA GLY A 507 -13.16 -11.32 9.04
C GLY A 507 -13.03 -9.88 9.47
N ASP A 508 -11.78 -9.44 9.49
CA ASP A 508 -11.29 -8.16 10.03
C ASP A 508 -11.97 -6.89 9.49
N GLY A 509 -12.83 -7.01 8.48
CA GLY A 509 -13.47 -5.89 7.80
C GLY A 509 -12.56 -5.22 6.76
N TYR A 510 -11.32 -5.72 6.59
CA TYR A 510 -10.33 -5.18 5.65
C TYR A 510 -10.11 -6.10 4.44
N ARG A 511 -9.78 -7.39 4.68
CA ARG A 511 -9.32 -8.33 3.63
C ARG A 511 -9.98 -9.72 3.70
N GLY A 512 -10.98 -9.89 4.58
CA GLY A 512 -11.67 -11.17 4.76
C GLY A 512 -10.91 -12.19 5.61
N LYS A 513 -9.91 -11.76 6.39
CA LYS A 513 -9.26 -12.64 7.39
C LYS A 513 -10.22 -12.89 8.54
N THR A 514 -10.82 -14.08 8.60
CA THR A 514 -11.78 -14.51 9.62
C THR A 514 -11.26 -14.44 11.07
N SER A 515 -9.93 -14.38 11.26
CA SER A 515 -9.25 -14.54 12.55
C SER A 515 -7.92 -13.75 12.63
N PRO A 516 -7.94 -12.40 12.67
CA PRO A 516 -6.75 -11.55 12.49
C PRO A 516 -5.74 -11.55 13.66
N HIS A 517 -6.17 -11.92 14.88
CA HIS A 517 -5.31 -11.91 16.06
C HIS A 517 -5.12 -13.29 16.69
N THR A 518 -6.09 -14.17 16.50
CA THR A 518 -6.06 -15.54 17.00
C THR A 518 -6.93 -16.43 16.11
N PRO A 519 -6.48 -17.64 15.74
CA PRO A 519 -7.30 -18.62 15.03
C PRO A 519 -8.41 -19.22 15.91
N SER A 520 -8.44 -18.91 17.21
CA SER A 520 -9.39 -19.44 18.19
C SER A 520 -10.66 -18.60 18.32
N GLU A 521 -10.77 -17.50 17.57
CA GLU A 521 -11.96 -16.65 17.53
C GLU A 521 -12.32 -16.30 16.09
N THR A 522 -13.62 -16.21 15.80
CA THR A 522 -14.11 -15.58 14.57
C THR A 522 -14.32 -14.09 14.79
N PHE A 523 -13.93 -13.31 13.80
CA PHE A 523 -13.97 -11.85 13.82
C PHE A 523 -15.00 -11.33 12.82
N TYR A 524 -15.80 -10.35 13.26
CA TYR A 524 -16.78 -9.65 12.44
C TYR A 524 -16.65 -8.14 12.67
N GLY A 525 -16.47 -7.37 11.60
CA GLY A 525 -16.20 -5.94 11.66
C GLY A 525 -17.06 -5.07 10.74
N VAL A 526 -17.37 -3.84 11.17
CA VAL A 526 -18.04 -2.81 10.36
C VAL A 526 -17.55 -1.39 10.70
N THR A 527 -17.12 -0.63 9.68
CA THR A 527 -16.76 0.80 9.81
C THR A 527 -18.01 1.68 9.83
N VAL A 528 -17.87 2.91 10.34
CA VAL A 528 -19.00 3.85 10.45
C VAL A 528 -19.56 4.20 9.07
N TYR A 529 -18.70 4.47 8.10
CA TYR A 529 -19.11 4.78 6.72
C TYR A 529 -19.86 3.62 6.07
N LYS A 530 -19.35 2.38 6.20
CA LYS A 530 -20.00 1.18 5.68
C LYS A 530 -21.40 0.97 6.27
N ALA A 531 -21.55 1.16 7.59
CA ALA A 531 -22.85 1.04 8.24
C ALA A 531 -23.86 2.06 7.69
N LEU A 532 -23.45 3.32 7.51
CA LEU A 532 -24.29 4.38 6.95
C LEU A 532 -24.67 4.10 5.49
N LYS A 533 -23.74 3.61 4.66
CA LYS A 533 -24.01 3.22 3.27
C LYS A 533 -25.02 2.07 3.18
N LEU A 534 -24.85 1.03 4.00
CA LEU A 534 -25.82 -0.08 4.09
C LEU A 534 -27.18 0.40 4.60
N GLY A 535 -27.20 1.42 5.47
CA GLY A 535 -28.41 2.10 5.92
C GLY A 535 -29.12 2.83 4.78
N GLN A 536 -28.37 3.60 3.98
CA GLN A 536 -28.86 4.30 2.79
C GLN A 536 -29.44 3.33 1.74
N GLU A 537 -28.82 2.15 1.59
CA GLU A 537 -29.27 1.08 0.69
C GLU A 537 -30.47 0.28 1.25
N GLY A 538 -30.93 0.57 2.47
CA GLY A 538 -32.02 -0.14 3.13
C GLY A 538 -31.69 -1.57 3.58
N LYS A 539 -30.41 -1.94 3.61
CA LYS A 539 -29.94 -3.27 4.03
C LYS A 539 -29.87 -3.42 5.55
N VAL A 540 -29.70 -2.31 6.27
CA VAL A 540 -29.79 -2.23 7.73
C VAL A 540 -30.64 -1.02 8.13
N PRO A 541 -31.22 -0.98 9.34
CA PRO A 541 -31.96 0.19 9.79
C PRO A 541 -31.07 1.44 9.81
N LEU A 542 -31.49 2.48 9.09
CA LEU A 542 -30.73 3.72 8.95
C LEU A 542 -30.52 4.42 10.30
N GLU A 543 -31.49 4.30 11.21
CA GLU A 543 -31.41 4.81 12.59
C GLU A 543 -30.32 4.10 13.39
N SER A 544 -30.10 2.80 13.16
CA SER A 544 -29.02 2.05 13.83
C SER A 544 -27.64 2.44 13.31
N ALA A 545 -27.52 2.70 12.01
CA ALA A 545 -26.29 3.23 11.41
C ALA A 545 -25.97 4.65 11.90
N TYR A 546 -26.98 5.50 12.02
CA TYR A 546 -26.83 6.84 12.60
C TYR A 546 -26.49 6.83 14.09
N LEU A 547 -27.11 5.92 14.85
CA LEU A 547 -26.76 5.68 16.26
C LEU A 547 -25.28 5.31 16.40
N TYR A 548 -24.76 4.46 15.50
CA TYR A 548 -23.35 4.11 15.49
C TYR A 548 -22.46 5.34 15.25
N TYR A 549 -22.77 6.18 14.26
CA TYR A 549 -22.05 7.44 14.05
C TYR A 549 -22.09 8.34 15.30
N ASN A 550 -23.27 8.58 15.86
CA ASN A 550 -23.46 9.50 16.98
C ASN A 550 -22.78 9.02 18.27
N VAL A 551 -22.80 7.72 18.57
CA VAL A 551 -22.13 7.21 19.77
C VAL A 551 -20.61 7.37 19.71
N THR A 552 -20.00 7.26 18.52
CA THR A 552 -18.56 7.52 18.39
C THR A 552 -18.20 8.98 18.70
N GLU A 553 -19.02 9.95 18.28
CA GLU A 553 -18.87 11.37 18.68
C GLU A 553 -19.05 11.56 20.19
N LYS A 554 -20.03 10.88 20.79
CA LYS A 554 -20.29 10.91 22.23
C LYS A 554 -19.06 10.46 23.02
N VAL A 555 -18.40 9.38 22.57
CA VAL A 555 -17.16 8.89 23.18
C VAL A 555 -16.02 9.88 22.98
N ARG A 556 -15.82 10.43 21.78
CA ARG A 556 -14.78 11.44 21.52
C ARG A 556 -14.87 12.62 22.48
N ARG A 557 -16.06 13.21 22.61
CA ARG A 557 -16.30 14.34 23.52
C ARG A 557 -16.11 13.98 24.99
N LEU A 558 -16.43 12.75 25.38
CA LEU A 558 -16.16 12.25 26.72
C LEU A 558 -14.65 12.22 27.00
N VAL A 559 -13.84 11.71 26.06
CA VAL A 559 -12.37 11.64 26.21
C VAL A 559 -11.78 13.05 26.31
N GLU A 560 -12.18 13.96 25.42
CA GLU A 560 -11.75 15.37 25.43
C GLU A 560 -12.05 16.04 26.77
N SER A 561 -13.28 15.89 27.26
CA SER A 561 -13.70 16.51 28.51
C SER A 561 -13.00 15.91 29.73
N TYR A 562 -12.95 14.58 29.83
CA TYR A 562 -12.39 13.91 31.02
C TYR A 562 -10.89 14.15 31.17
N PHE A 563 -10.13 14.08 30.08
CA PHE A 563 -8.68 14.36 30.07
C PHE A 563 -8.36 15.84 29.89
N ARG A 564 -9.39 16.71 29.86
CA ARG A 564 -9.26 18.17 29.80
C ARG A 564 -8.34 18.63 28.68
N LEU A 565 -8.56 18.08 27.49
CA LEU A 565 -7.73 18.37 26.32
C LEU A 565 -8.02 19.79 25.81
N ASP A 566 -6.96 20.56 25.59
CA ASP A 566 -7.05 21.93 25.07
C ASP A 566 -7.31 21.96 23.55
N VAL A 567 -7.11 20.82 22.89
CA VAL A 567 -7.24 20.61 21.45
C VAL A 567 -8.24 19.47 21.17
N PRO A 568 -9.06 19.58 20.11
CA PRO A 568 -10.01 18.53 19.75
C PRO A 568 -9.28 17.27 19.27
N LEU A 569 -9.85 16.11 19.56
CA LEU A 569 -9.43 14.84 19.03
C LEU A 569 -9.98 14.64 17.62
N HIS A 570 -9.15 14.08 16.75
CA HIS A 570 -9.56 13.58 15.44
C HIS A 570 -9.57 12.05 15.49
N PHE A 571 -10.56 11.41 14.85
CA PHE A 571 -10.55 9.94 14.73
C PHE A 571 -9.39 9.53 13.85
N SER A 572 -8.48 8.71 14.37
CA SER A 572 -7.50 8.01 13.55
C SER A 572 -8.13 6.77 12.91
N TYR A 573 -9.02 6.08 13.63
CA TYR A 573 -9.75 4.92 13.12
C TYR A 573 -10.93 4.57 14.03
N SER A 574 -12.06 4.14 13.45
CA SER A 574 -13.28 3.77 14.18
C SER A 574 -13.85 2.41 13.73
N HIS A 575 -14.01 1.48 14.66
CA HIS A 575 -14.41 0.12 14.29
C HIS A 575 -15.35 -0.55 15.30
N LEU A 576 -16.49 -1.04 14.82
CA LEU A 576 -17.39 -1.89 15.58
C LEU A 576 -17.05 -3.34 15.26
N VAL A 577 -16.58 -4.05 16.28
CA VAL A 577 -16.09 -5.41 16.19
C VAL A 577 -16.86 -6.35 17.12
N CYS A 578 -17.20 -7.53 16.62
CA CYS A 578 -17.67 -8.67 17.41
C CYS A 578 -16.71 -9.85 17.25
N ARG A 579 -16.41 -10.53 18.36
CA ARG A 579 -15.55 -11.71 18.42
C ARG A 579 -16.31 -12.88 19.03
N THR A 580 -16.29 -14.03 18.39
CA THR A 580 -17.01 -15.22 18.87
C THR A 580 -16.02 -16.37 19.09
N ALA A 581 -16.10 -17.01 20.26
CA ALA A 581 -15.23 -18.12 20.64
C ALA A 581 -15.38 -19.34 19.71
N ILE A 582 -14.26 -20.00 19.39
CA ILE A 582 -14.19 -21.32 18.74
C ILE A 582 -13.72 -22.34 19.78
N GLU A 583 -14.38 -23.50 19.89
CA GLU A 583 -14.09 -24.49 20.94
C GLU A 583 -12.65 -25.02 20.88
N GLY A 584 -11.96 -25.03 22.04
CA GLY A 584 -10.78 -25.88 22.28
C GLY A 584 -9.43 -25.20 22.54
N LYS A 585 -9.30 -23.86 22.58
CA LYS A 585 -8.02 -23.17 22.87
C LYS A 585 -8.20 -21.89 23.71
N VAL A 586 -7.10 -21.43 24.36
CA VAL A 586 -7.09 -20.47 25.49
C VAL A 586 -6.16 -19.27 25.27
N ASP A 587 -5.73 -19.01 24.04
CA ASP A 587 -4.87 -17.88 23.72
C ASP A 587 -5.61 -16.53 23.80
N PRO A 588 -4.93 -15.44 24.20
CA PRO A 588 -5.60 -14.16 24.43
C PRO A 588 -6.23 -13.64 23.13
N SER A 589 -7.44 -13.09 23.24
CA SER A 589 -8.12 -12.46 22.10
C SER A 589 -7.25 -11.36 21.48
N HIS A 590 -6.56 -10.59 22.32
CA HIS A 590 -5.58 -9.62 21.85
C HIS A 590 -4.34 -9.68 22.77
N PRO A 591 -3.14 -9.93 22.23
CA PRO A 591 -1.91 -9.91 23.03
C PRO A 591 -1.66 -8.51 23.60
N VAL A 592 -0.82 -8.45 24.63
CA VAL A 592 -0.42 -7.18 25.24
C VAL A 592 0.33 -6.33 24.21
N HIS A 593 -0.06 -5.08 24.07
CA HIS A 593 0.50 -4.12 23.13
C HIS A 593 0.35 -2.69 23.65
N VAL A 594 0.94 -1.75 22.92
CA VAL A 594 0.77 -0.31 23.10
C VAL A 594 0.31 0.27 21.77
N ASP A 595 -0.63 1.21 21.80
CA ASP A 595 -1.32 1.64 20.57
C ASP A 595 -0.46 2.53 19.66
N ASN A 596 0.54 3.24 20.22
CA ASN A 596 1.37 4.19 19.47
C ASN A 596 2.87 3.83 19.41
N CYS A 597 3.26 2.63 19.83
CA CYS A 597 4.65 2.20 19.77
C CYS A 597 4.78 0.67 19.71
N ILE A 598 5.98 0.22 19.34
CA ILE A 598 6.37 -1.19 19.40
C ILE A 598 6.84 -1.48 20.82
N LEU A 599 6.08 -2.31 21.54
CA LEU A 599 6.42 -2.72 22.90
C LEU A 599 7.49 -3.81 22.88
N ASN A 600 8.69 -3.51 23.37
CA ASN A 600 9.69 -4.51 23.71
C ASN A 600 9.64 -4.78 25.23
N ALA A 601 8.90 -5.81 25.60
CA ALA A 601 8.68 -6.19 27.00
C ALA A 601 9.93 -6.70 27.73
N GLU A 602 10.93 -7.20 27.00
CA GLU A 602 12.19 -7.67 27.60
C GLU A 602 13.13 -6.50 27.92
N ALA A 603 13.17 -5.49 27.03
CA ALA A 603 13.96 -4.28 27.23
C ALA A 603 13.24 -3.22 28.08
N LEU A 604 11.93 -3.40 28.36
CA LEU A 604 11.06 -2.41 29.01
C LEU A 604 11.03 -1.07 28.25
N ILE A 605 11.04 -1.13 26.92
CA ILE A 605 11.08 0.04 26.04
C ILE A 605 9.89 0.00 25.07
N CYS A 606 9.38 1.18 24.75
CA CYS A 606 8.28 1.43 23.82
C CYS A 606 8.83 2.31 22.69
N ILE A 607 9.05 1.72 21.51
CA ILE A 607 9.75 2.37 20.39
C ILE A 607 8.72 2.98 19.44
N LYS A 608 8.77 4.30 19.26
CA LYS A 608 7.85 5.03 18.38
C LYS A 608 8.38 5.09 16.95
N GLU A 609 8.24 4.00 16.21
CA GLU A 609 8.61 3.91 14.80
C GLU A 609 7.63 3.03 14.00
N PRO A 610 7.56 3.17 12.67
CA PRO A 610 6.79 2.26 11.82
C PRO A 610 7.21 0.80 12.07
N PRO A 611 6.26 -0.17 12.13
CA PRO A 611 4.86 -0.08 11.74
C PRO A 611 3.89 0.45 12.81
N ALA A 612 4.36 0.93 13.96
CA ALA A 612 3.47 1.46 14.99
C ALA A 612 2.79 2.76 14.52
N TYR A 613 1.54 2.96 14.94
CA TYR A 613 0.79 4.19 14.68
C TYR A 613 1.23 5.29 15.66
N THR A 614 2.45 5.82 15.48
CA THR A 614 3.11 6.76 16.40
C THR A 614 2.35 8.06 16.65
N PHE A 615 1.39 8.37 15.79
CA PHE A 615 0.51 9.54 15.84
C PHE A 615 -0.78 9.33 16.67
N ARG A 616 -1.02 8.13 17.24
CA ARG A 616 -2.15 7.92 18.15
C ARG A 616 -1.85 8.50 19.52
N ASP A 617 -2.78 9.29 20.04
CA ASP A 617 -2.64 9.99 21.32
C ASP A 617 -3.56 9.40 22.39
N TYR A 618 -4.79 9.03 22.02
CA TYR A 618 -5.78 8.44 22.92
C TYR A 618 -6.53 7.29 22.26
N SER A 619 -7.00 6.36 23.07
CA SER A 619 -7.83 5.24 22.66
C SER A 619 -9.06 5.13 23.54
N ALA A 620 -10.15 4.61 22.99
CA ALA A 620 -11.34 4.26 23.74
C ALA A 620 -12.00 2.99 23.20
N ILE A 621 -12.52 2.17 24.11
CA ILE A 621 -13.26 0.96 23.79
C ILE A 621 -14.61 1.04 24.50
N LEU A 622 -15.69 1.08 23.74
CA LEU A 622 -17.07 1.07 24.23
C LEU A 622 -17.69 -0.32 24.06
N TYR A 623 -18.04 -0.96 25.17
CA TYR A 623 -18.61 -2.29 25.20
C TYR A 623 -20.11 -2.31 24.95
N LEU A 624 -20.55 -3.25 24.10
CA LEU A 624 -21.96 -3.42 23.77
C LEU A 624 -22.64 -4.49 24.62
N ASN A 625 -21.87 -5.38 25.25
CA ASN A 625 -22.41 -6.48 26.04
C ASN A 625 -21.44 -7.07 27.07
N GLY A 626 -21.95 -7.98 27.89
CA GLY A 626 -21.22 -8.73 28.92
C GLY A 626 -21.76 -10.15 29.15
N ASP A 627 -22.62 -10.64 28.26
CA ASP A 627 -23.21 -11.98 28.26
C ASP A 627 -22.31 -13.00 27.54
N PHE A 628 -21.03 -13.04 27.94
CA PHE A 628 -20.03 -13.98 27.45
C PHE A 628 -19.05 -14.37 28.59
N GLU A 629 -18.28 -15.45 28.39
CA GLU A 629 -17.27 -15.90 29.36
C GLU A 629 -15.86 -15.54 28.85
N GLY A 630 -14.98 -15.08 29.74
CA GLY A 630 -13.63 -14.61 29.39
C GLY A 630 -13.63 -13.15 28.88
N GLY A 631 -12.75 -12.82 27.92
CA GLY A 631 -12.81 -11.56 27.17
C GLY A 631 -12.49 -10.26 27.94
N ALA A 632 -11.98 -10.36 29.17
CA ALA A 632 -11.68 -9.20 30.01
C ALA A 632 -10.53 -8.36 29.43
N PHE A 633 -10.70 -7.03 29.47
CA PHE A 633 -9.65 -6.09 29.10
C PHE A 633 -8.74 -5.86 30.31
N TYR A 634 -7.43 -5.80 30.12
CA TYR A 634 -6.50 -5.59 31.22
C TYR A 634 -5.32 -4.71 30.82
N PHE A 635 -4.84 -3.92 31.76
CA PHE A 635 -3.62 -3.14 31.65
C PHE A 635 -2.45 -3.90 32.28
N THR A 636 -1.24 -3.65 31.79
CA THR A 636 0.00 -4.18 32.37
C THR A 636 1.04 -3.09 32.55
N GLU A 637 2.10 -3.42 33.28
CA GLU A 637 3.37 -2.70 33.18
C GLU A 637 4.02 -2.94 31.80
N LEU A 638 5.13 -2.26 31.54
CA LEU A 638 5.92 -2.42 30.30
C LEU A 638 6.48 -3.83 30.10
N ASP A 639 6.52 -4.66 31.14
CA ASP A 639 6.97 -6.05 31.09
C ASP A 639 5.96 -7.01 30.43
N ALA A 640 4.78 -6.50 30.05
CA ALA A 640 3.66 -7.24 29.46
C ALA A 640 3.11 -8.41 30.31
N LYS A 641 3.54 -8.55 31.57
CA LYS A 641 3.24 -9.68 32.45
C LYS A 641 2.53 -9.23 33.72
N THR A 642 2.97 -8.13 34.30
CA THR A 642 2.44 -7.62 35.56
C THR A 642 1.14 -6.88 35.29
N VAL A 643 0.02 -7.54 35.53
CA VAL A 643 -1.32 -6.94 35.37
C VAL A 643 -1.55 -5.87 36.43
N THR A 644 -1.82 -4.64 36.01
CA THR A 644 -2.05 -3.50 36.91
C THR A 644 -3.53 -3.30 37.22
N ALA A 645 -4.40 -3.57 36.25
CA ALA A 645 -5.85 -3.46 36.39
C ALA A 645 -6.59 -4.30 35.36
N GLU A 646 -7.82 -4.71 35.68
CA GLU A 646 -8.70 -5.48 34.81
C GLU A 646 -10.09 -4.84 34.77
N VAL A 647 -10.68 -4.79 33.58
CA VAL A 647 -11.99 -4.19 33.32
C VAL A 647 -12.89 -5.23 32.67
N GLN A 648 -14.00 -5.53 33.35
CA GLN A 648 -15.02 -6.43 32.83
C GLN A 648 -15.95 -5.71 31.84
N PRO A 649 -16.08 -6.18 30.59
CA PRO A 649 -17.00 -5.61 29.62
C PRO A 649 -18.46 -5.74 30.05
N GLN A 650 -19.23 -4.67 29.83
CA GLN A 650 -20.69 -4.68 29.99
C GLN A 650 -21.30 -3.62 29.06
N CYS A 651 -22.58 -3.76 28.70
CA CYS A 651 -23.26 -2.79 27.85
C CYS A 651 -23.11 -1.36 28.38
N GLY A 652 -22.67 -0.44 27.53
CA GLY A 652 -22.57 0.99 27.82
C GLY A 652 -21.36 1.38 28.68
N ARG A 653 -20.45 0.45 28.97
CA ARG A 653 -19.16 0.74 29.62
C ARG A 653 -18.12 1.14 28.58
N ALA A 654 -17.46 2.28 28.79
CA ALA A 654 -16.30 2.69 28.02
C ALA A 654 -15.02 2.65 28.87
N VAL A 655 -13.94 2.15 28.29
CA VAL A 655 -12.57 2.30 28.77
C VAL A 655 -11.90 3.34 27.87
N ALA A 656 -11.31 4.39 28.43
CA ALA A 656 -10.54 5.38 27.66
C ALA A 656 -9.19 5.64 28.33
N PHE A 657 -8.14 5.78 27.51
CA PHE A 657 -6.78 5.94 27.99
C PHE A 657 -5.87 6.60 26.96
N SER A 658 -4.74 7.16 27.37
CA SER A 658 -3.71 7.66 26.43
C SER A 658 -2.97 6.50 25.76
N ALA A 659 -2.59 6.64 24.49
CA ALA A 659 -2.09 5.54 23.66
C ALA A 659 -0.62 5.14 23.89
N GLY A 660 0.07 5.81 24.83
CA GLY A 660 1.52 5.73 25.05
C GLY A 660 2.02 4.58 25.92
N SER A 661 3.33 4.58 26.17
CA SER A 661 4.07 3.61 27.00
C SER A 661 3.51 3.43 28.41
N GLU A 662 2.77 4.40 28.90
CA GLU A 662 2.11 4.38 30.20
C GLU A 662 0.93 3.42 30.25
N ASN A 663 0.36 2.99 29.12
CA ASN A 663 -0.84 2.15 29.05
C ASN A 663 -0.71 0.87 28.19
N PRO A 664 0.28 -0.02 28.42
CA PRO A 664 0.28 -1.35 27.84
C PRO A 664 -0.97 -2.13 28.25
N HIS A 665 -1.59 -2.84 27.31
CA HIS A 665 -2.87 -3.50 27.55
C HIS A 665 -3.15 -4.67 26.61
N GLY A 666 -4.06 -5.57 27.02
CA GLY A 666 -4.47 -6.73 26.24
C GLY A 666 -5.91 -7.16 26.53
N VAL A 667 -6.37 -8.21 25.85
CA VAL A 667 -7.70 -8.80 26.02
C VAL A 667 -7.57 -10.30 26.23
N LYS A 668 -8.07 -10.81 27.36
CA LYS A 668 -8.09 -12.25 27.66
C LYS A 668 -8.99 -13.00 26.68
N ALA A 669 -8.73 -14.28 26.46
CA ALA A 669 -9.50 -15.15 25.57
C ALA A 669 -11.01 -15.08 25.84
N VAL A 670 -11.84 -14.99 24.80
CA VAL A 670 -13.28 -15.24 24.91
C VAL A 670 -13.47 -16.75 24.87
N THR A 671 -13.93 -17.35 25.97
CA THR A 671 -14.05 -18.81 26.07
C THR A 671 -15.43 -19.31 25.65
N LYS A 672 -16.43 -18.43 25.66
CA LYS A 672 -17.81 -18.76 25.27
C LYS A 672 -18.61 -17.51 24.97
N GLY A 673 -19.47 -17.59 23.96
CA GLY A 673 -20.34 -16.48 23.56
C GLY A 673 -19.66 -15.52 22.58
N GLN A 674 -20.26 -14.34 22.41
CA GLN A 674 -19.82 -13.30 21.49
C GLN A 674 -19.56 -11.99 22.26
N ARG A 675 -18.37 -11.42 22.09
CA ARG A 675 -17.97 -10.13 22.68
C ARG A 675 -18.01 -9.04 21.62
N CYS A 676 -18.84 -8.02 21.79
CA CYS A 676 -18.96 -6.90 20.87
C CYS A 676 -18.53 -5.57 21.50
N ALA A 677 -17.76 -4.78 20.77
CA ALA A 677 -17.27 -3.48 21.19
C ALA A 677 -17.07 -2.52 20.01
N ILE A 678 -17.07 -1.22 20.29
CA ILE A 678 -16.59 -0.19 19.39
C ILE A 678 -15.21 0.24 19.86
N ALA A 679 -14.19 -0.01 19.04
CA ALA A 679 -12.82 0.45 19.26
C ALA A 679 -12.58 1.76 18.50
N LEU A 680 -12.06 2.75 19.20
CA LEU A 680 -11.81 4.09 18.69
C LEU A 680 -10.37 4.48 19.02
N TRP A 681 -9.66 4.97 18.02
CA TRP A 681 -8.33 5.55 18.18
C TRP A 681 -8.38 7.01 17.74
N PHE A 682 -7.71 7.86 18.50
CA PHE A 682 -7.71 9.30 18.31
C PHE A 682 -6.29 9.85 18.15
N THR A 683 -6.19 10.96 17.43
CA THR A 683 -4.98 11.75 17.24
C THR A 683 -5.28 13.23 17.48
N LEU A 684 -4.30 13.96 18.00
CA LEU A 684 -4.29 15.40 18.10
C LEU A 684 -3.87 16.07 16.78
N ASP A 685 -3.30 15.30 15.84
CA ASP A 685 -2.87 15.80 14.54
C ASP A 685 -3.95 15.56 13.47
N PRO A 686 -4.62 16.62 12.96
CA PRO A 686 -5.66 16.49 11.95
C PRO A 686 -5.17 15.82 10.64
N ARG A 687 -3.86 15.83 10.36
CA ARG A 687 -3.28 15.18 9.16
C ARG A 687 -3.44 13.67 9.18
N HIS A 688 -3.61 13.08 10.37
CA HIS A 688 -3.79 11.65 10.58
C HIS A 688 -5.27 11.26 10.80
N SER A 689 -6.20 12.15 10.46
CA SER A 689 -7.64 11.86 10.54
C SER A 689 -8.07 10.77 9.55
N GLU A 690 -8.96 9.89 10.01
CA GLU A 690 -9.62 8.83 9.28
C GLU A 690 -10.37 9.41 8.07
N ARG A 691 -9.95 9.05 6.84
CA ARG A 691 -10.58 9.58 5.61
C ARG A 691 -12.04 9.13 5.47
N GLU A 692 -12.34 7.88 5.83
CA GLU A 692 -13.73 7.35 5.85
C GLU A 692 -14.62 8.15 6.80
N ARG A 693 -14.06 8.78 7.84
CA ARG A 693 -14.82 9.61 8.77
C ARG A 693 -15.37 10.86 8.09
N VAL A 694 -14.59 11.47 7.20
CA VAL A 694 -15.04 12.65 6.43
C VAL A 694 -16.22 12.26 5.53
N GLN A 695 -16.11 11.14 4.82
CA GLN A 695 -17.18 10.62 3.97
C GLN A 695 -18.44 10.24 4.76
N ALA A 696 -18.27 9.68 5.96
CA ALA A 696 -19.37 9.38 6.88
C ALA A 696 -20.09 10.66 7.33
N SER A 697 -19.34 11.71 7.67
CA SER A 697 -19.89 13.02 8.04
C SER A 697 -20.68 13.66 6.90
N ASP A 698 -20.14 13.65 5.68
CA ASP A 698 -20.83 14.17 4.49
C ASP A 698 -22.14 13.41 4.22
N LEU A 699 -22.10 12.07 4.37
CA LEU A 699 -23.27 11.22 4.19
C LEU A 699 -24.32 11.47 5.28
N VAL A 700 -23.90 11.65 6.53
CA VAL A 700 -24.81 12.03 7.63
C VAL A 700 -25.45 13.40 7.35
N GLN A 701 -24.67 14.37 6.89
CA GLN A 701 -25.18 15.69 6.53
C GLN A 701 -26.22 15.60 5.40
N MET A 702 -25.95 14.79 4.37
CA MET A 702 -26.90 14.56 3.29
C MET A 702 -28.20 13.88 3.77
N LEU A 703 -28.08 12.82 4.57
CA LEU A 703 -29.20 11.95 4.94
C LEU A 703 -30.08 12.48 6.08
N PHE A 704 -29.52 13.27 7.00
CA PHE A 704 -30.20 13.70 8.22
C PHE A 704 -30.28 15.22 8.40
N HIS A 705 -29.57 16.01 7.58
CA HIS A 705 -29.58 17.47 7.64
C HIS A 705 -30.03 18.09 6.30
N THR A 706 -31.28 17.81 5.91
CA THR A 706 -31.92 18.36 4.70
C THR A 706 -33.11 19.27 5.03
N GLU A 707 -32.90 20.34 5.81
CA GLU A 707 -33.87 21.47 5.91
C GLU A 707 -33.15 22.81 6.09
N GLU A 708 -32.36 23.25 5.12
CA GLU A 708 -32.04 24.68 4.93
C GLU A 708 -31.80 24.94 3.44
N ARG A 709 -32.85 24.87 2.63
CA ARG A 709 -32.86 25.45 1.27
C ARG A 709 -34.28 25.51 0.72
N GLU A 710 -34.94 26.65 0.94
CA GLU A 710 -35.73 27.43 -0.03
C GLU A 710 -36.51 28.53 0.71
N LEU A 711 -35.94 29.75 0.77
CA LEU A 711 -36.73 30.98 0.89
C LEU A 711 -36.65 31.69 -0.48
N PRO A 712 -37.79 32.07 -1.10
CA PRO A 712 -37.78 32.71 -2.42
C PRO A 712 -37.27 34.16 -2.33
N PRO A 713 -36.82 34.74 -3.46
CA PRO A 713 -36.24 36.07 -3.49
C PRO A 713 -37.27 37.15 -3.15
N GLU A 714 -36.86 38.06 -2.27
CA GLU A 714 -37.58 39.25 -1.84
C GLU A 714 -37.93 40.14 -3.06
N GLN A 715 -39.23 40.35 -3.30
CA GLN A 715 -39.72 41.29 -4.30
C GLN A 715 -39.69 42.71 -3.72
N ALA A 716 -39.25 43.66 -4.55
CA ALA A 716 -39.18 45.08 -4.23
C ALA A 716 -40.53 45.68 -3.75
N PRO A 717 -40.53 46.72 -2.90
CA PRO A 717 -41.75 47.25 -2.32
C PRO A 717 -42.50 48.14 -3.33
N VAL A 718 -43.79 47.86 -3.50
CA VAL A 718 -44.74 48.78 -4.14
C VAL A 718 -45.52 49.51 -3.04
N GLU A 719 -45.52 50.84 -3.11
CA GLU A 719 -46.29 51.76 -2.29
C GLU A 719 -47.82 51.51 -2.42
N GLU A 720 -48.56 51.51 -1.31
CA GLU A 720 -49.66 52.47 -1.08
C GLU A 720 -50.38 52.27 0.26
N ARG A 721 -50.71 53.44 0.87
CA ARG A 721 -51.88 53.77 1.73
C ARG A 721 -51.95 53.30 3.20
N GLY A 722 -51.40 54.19 4.04
CA GLY A 722 -52.05 54.89 5.15
C GLY A 722 -53.22 54.26 5.92
N MET A 723 -53.12 54.20 7.25
CA MET A 723 -53.70 55.22 8.15
C MET A 723 -53.27 55.00 9.60
N SER A 724 -52.66 56.04 10.19
CA SER A 724 -52.65 56.46 11.61
C SER A 724 -53.00 55.47 12.74
N VAL A 725 -52.07 55.32 13.71
CA VAL A 725 -52.34 55.58 15.14
C VAL A 725 -51.09 56.22 15.78
N GLY A 726 -51.34 57.23 16.62
CA GLY A 726 -50.37 58.13 17.22
C GLY A 726 -49.58 57.60 18.43
N PRO A 727 -48.86 58.50 19.14
CA PRO A 727 -47.53 58.25 19.68
C PRO A 727 -47.49 58.17 21.21
N THR A 728 -46.36 57.71 21.75
CA THR A 728 -45.75 58.02 23.05
C THR A 728 -44.51 57.10 23.11
N GLU A 729 -43.30 57.46 23.49
CA GLU A 729 -42.62 58.68 23.91
C GLU A 729 -41.16 58.20 24.07
N ALA A 730 -40.20 58.87 23.44
CA ALA A 730 -38.76 58.70 23.76
C ALA A 730 -38.46 59.40 25.11
N PRO A 731 -37.28 59.32 25.78
CA PRO A 731 -35.98 59.49 25.11
C PRO A 731 -34.72 58.86 25.78
N GLY A 732 -33.62 58.93 25.04
CA GLY A 732 -32.26 59.10 25.57
C GLY A 732 -31.47 57.79 25.68
N THR A 733 -30.25 57.66 25.17
CA THR A 733 -29.26 58.64 24.72
C THR A 733 -28.19 57.93 23.89
N ASN A 734 -27.78 58.56 22.78
CA ASN A 734 -26.43 58.71 22.20
C ASN A 734 -25.24 58.05 22.96
N ALA A 735 -24.13 57.62 22.35
CA ALA A 735 -23.67 57.55 20.96
C ALA A 735 -22.27 56.86 20.97
N ALA A 736 -21.90 56.31 19.82
CA ALA A 736 -20.60 56.36 19.12
C ALA A 736 -19.29 56.31 19.95
N ALA A 737 -18.42 55.32 19.76
CA ALA A 737 -17.58 55.03 18.58
C ALA A 737 -16.38 55.99 18.38
N GLY A 738 -15.19 55.37 18.28
CA GLY A 738 -13.98 55.80 17.59
C GLY A 738 -13.04 54.56 17.59
N LYS A 739 -12.63 53.94 16.47
CA LYS A 739 -11.68 54.40 15.43
C LYS A 739 -10.40 54.98 16.06
N ASP A 740 -9.18 54.62 15.68
CA ASP A 740 -8.59 53.94 14.52
C ASP A 740 -7.12 53.56 14.89
N GLU A 741 -6.46 52.79 14.01
CA GLU A 741 -4.99 52.74 13.76
C GLU A 741 -4.05 51.99 14.73
N LEU A 742 -3.73 50.72 14.40
CA LEU A 742 -2.44 50.28 13.78
C LEU A 742 -2.44 48.77 13.50
#